data_AF-A0A957FKL1-F1
#
_entry.id   AF-A0A957FKL1-F1
#
_cell.length_a   1.000
_cell.length_b   1.000
_cell.length_c   1.000
_cell.angle_alpha   90.00
_cell.angle_beta   90.00
_cell.angle_gamma   90.00
#
_symmetry.space_group_name_H-M   'P 1'
#
loop_
_entity.id
_entity.type
_entity.pdbx_description
1 polymer ?
#
loop_
_entity_poly.entity_id
_entity_poly.type
_entity_poly.pdbx_seq_one_letter_code
_entity_poly.pdbx_strand_id
1 'polypeptide(L)'
;TSGCPAAWNLLNNGWPTGTGDGVPGNEQVGRIDMGISPSNPDVIYAQVADNTNSGGTLGVWRTVDGGNNWTQQATPADFLSCTSGIGQTWYNAGVSVDPNNPDVVFLSMIDIYRSTDGGDTFNNLTCGYNGGFEVHVDNHARAFVGNSSSTMLAGSDGGTYVTHNADAADPNDVTFINLNDTLGTIEFYGGDVTANFATSAEPGINAGAQDNGSAVYVWTGDPGPAMWQLRTGGDGMYARIEPVLGQRWYQESQNGNVKVSTTGPFGPFLVASGAWAGDRRSFIFPYDMAWANCPATGCTHMIAGSYRVWETVQGAVPSSSWYVNSPDLTKGTLADRSFIEQLHYSVSDETIAIAGTLDGNVYYGFNMGQGVVNSATWVNVTGSNTVLPNRPIMNVATDPLIPTVGYAALGGFDENTPGQPGHVYQVTCTANCSSFTWVDKSGNLPNVPINAIIVNPNWPQQVFAGSDWGLYYTDNINEASPTWQKFTAGLPNAMIWELRVDYGATALVVFTRSRGAYAWPLPVGPNYNVVVSNSTASGMPGSEATQTFVVSNTGSEDDAYTLALIPDDWALTLVTASPLSVTAGMTATVEVLVSIPADAVSTDTDSFLLTVTSLGEPSLSDSGVGTTAVSGTADIEVSGDTTGVGLTGETITYTLLVTNTGTVTDTFTVATGASAWAVSAGTLPTLAPGASAALTVTVTIGSGAADSVDVTLTSTFDTAVATTVTLETSNSQTSSYQLYLPVILSPES
;
A
#
# COMPACT_ATOMS: atom_id res chain seq x y z
N THR A 1 -1.17 47.13 -29.71
CA THR A 1 -2.63 47.25 -29.47
C THR A 1 -3.31 48.14 -30.52
N SER A 2 -2.96 47.99 -31.80
CA SER A 2 -3.68 48.59 -32.93
C SER A 2 -4.78 47.61 -33.36
N GLY A 3 -5.99 47.75 -32.84
CA GLY A 3 -7.08 46.83 -33.20
C GLY A 3 -8.38 47.03 -32.43
N CYS A 4 -8.34 47.58 -31.21
CA CYS A 4 -9.57 47.97 -30.53
C CYS A 4 -10.04 49.34 -31.05
N PRO A 5 -11.28 49.47 -31.53
CA PRO A 5 -11.81 50.75 -31.97
C PRO A 5 -11.90 51.72 -30.78
N ALA A 6 -11.66 53.00 -31.05
CA ALA A 6 -11.72 54.07 -30.04
C ALA A 6 -13.15 54.36 -29.54
N ALA A 7 -14.17 53.88 -30.27
CA ALA A 7 -15.58 53.94 -29.91
C ALA A 7 -16.34 52.81 -30.63
N TRP A 8 -17.44 52.36 -30.04
CA TRP A 8 -18.37 51.40 -30.63
C TRP A 8 -19.64 52.14 -31.06
N ASN A 9 -20.11 51.89 -32.28
CA ASN A 9 -21.41 52.39 -32.75
C ASN A 9 -22.45 51.28 -32.59
N LEU A 10 -23.55 51.58 -31.90
CA LEU A 10 -24.69 50.68 -31.82
C LEU A 10 -25.41 50.63 -33.18
N LEU A 11 -25.56 49.42 -33.75
CA LEU A 11 -26.42 49.19 -34.91
C LEU A 11 -27.87 49.01 -34.42
N ASN A 12 -28.75 49.97 -34.74
CA ASN A 12 -30.15 49.98 -34.26
C ASN A 12 -31.13 49.21 -35.16
N ASN A 13 -30.69 48.77 -36.35
CA ASN A 13 -31.54 48.06 -37.31
C ASN A 13 -31.52 46.54 -37.06
N GLY A 14 -31.81 46.16 -35.81
CA GLY A 14 -31.45 44.88 -35.19
C GLY A 14 -31.73 43.60 -35.99
N TRP A 15 -30.89 42.61 -35.70
CA TRP A 15 -30.91 41.23 -36.17
C TRP A 15 -31.80 40.35 -35.26
N PRO A 16 -32.63 39.45 -35.82
CA PRO A 16 -33.15 39.33 -37.20
C PRO A 16 -34.14 40.39 -37.70
N THR A 17 -34.27 40.52 -39.03
CA THR A 17 -35.24 41.43 -39.66
C THR A 17 -36.67 41.15 -39.20
N GLY A 18 -37.39 42.21 -38.78
CA GLY A 18 -38.77 42.15 -38.32
C GLY A 18 -38.96 42.25 -36.80
N THR A 19 -37.88 42.33 -36.02
CA THR A 19 -37.93 42.24 -34.56
C THR A 19 -37.81 43.61 -33.90
N GLY A 20 -38.68 44.57 -34.21
CA GLY A 20 -38.69 45.86 -33.49
C GLY A 20 -38.62 45.64 -31.98
N ASP A 21 -37.47 45.95 -31.38
CA ASP A 21 -37.08 45.66 -29.97
C ASP A 21 -36.65 44.21 -29.62
N GLY A 22 -36.00 43.48 -30.54
CA GLY A 22 -35.00 42.45 -30.20
C GLY A 22 -35.49 41.02 -29.92
N VAL A 23 -36.63 40.57 -30.45
CA VAL A 23 -37.08 39.16 -30.35
C VAL A 23 -37.48 38.60 -31.72
N PRO A 24 -36.76 37.60 -32.28
CA PRO A 24 -37.19 36.77 -33.42
C PRO A 24 -38.65 36.39 -33.27
N GLY A 25 -39.49 36.77 -34.24
CA GLY A 25 -40.94 36.88 -34.06
C GLY A 25 -41.56 35.73 -33.26
N ASN A 26 -42.03 36.00 -32.05
CA ASN A 26 -42.64 35.02 -31.11
C ASN A 26 -41.83 33.74 -30.83
N GLU A 27 -40.61 33.61 -31.33
CA GLU A 27 -39.75 32.45 -31.15
C GLU A 27 -38.90 32.63 -29.89
N GLN A 28 -38.77 31.56 -29.13
CA GLN A 28 -37.99 31.58 -27.92
C GLN A 28 -36.52 31.31 -28.28
N VAL A 29 -35.69 32.36 -28.30
CA VAL A 29 -34.29 32.32 -28.75
C VAL A 29 -33.34 31.87 -27.65
N GLY A 30 -32.49 30.90 -27.98
CA GLY A 30 -31.41 30.37 -27.14
C GLY A 30 -30.03 30.90 -27.53
N ARG A 31 -29.01 30.04 -27.46
CA ARG A 31 -27.64 30.38 -27.85
C ARG A 31 -27.57 30.89 -29.28
N ILE A 32 -26.71 31.87 -29.48
CA ILE A 32 -26.34 32.41 -30.78
C ILE A 32 -24.84 32.21 -30.98
N ASP A 33 -24.45 31.66 -32.12
CA ASP A 33 -23.06 31.63 -32.56
C ASP A 33 -22.93 32.38 -33.88
N MET A 34 -21.80 33.08 -34.10
CA MET A 34 -21.62 34.00 -35.23
C MET A 34 -20.26 33.79 -35.89
N GLY A 35 -20.24 33.87 -37.22
CA GLY A 35 -19.03 33.77 -38.03
C GLY A 35 -18.94 34.89 -39.05
N ILE A 36 -17.82 35.63 -39.03
CA ILE A 36 -17.52 36.70 -39.99
C ILE A 36 -16.70 36.11 -41.13
N SER A 37 -17.02 36.44 -42.38
CA SER A 37 -16.20 36.03 -43.52
C SER A 37 -14.82 36.72 -43.52
N PRO A 38 -13.71 35.96 -43.55
CA PRO A 38 -12.37 36.56 -43.61
C PRO A 38 -12.10 37.30 -44.93
N SER A 39 -12.68 36.84 -46.05
CA SER A 39 -12.53 37.47 -47.37
C SER A 39 -13.45 38.66 -47.58
N ASN A 40 -14.57 38.75 -46.85
CA ASN A 40 -15.48 39.89 -46.90
C ASN A 40 -16.15 40.15 -45.53
N PRO A 41 -15.57 41.03 -44.67
CA PRO A 41 -16.07 41.28 -43.32
C PRO A 41 -17.50 41.86 -43.23
N ASP A 42 -18.07 42.35 -44.33
CA ASP A 42 -19.47 42.78 -44.37
C ASP A 42 -20.43 41.57 -44.37
N VAL A 43 -19.94 40.37 -44.70
CA VAL A 43 -20.70 39.12 -44.65
C VAL A 43 -20.52 38.45 -43.30
N ILE A 44 -21.61 38.34 -42.54
CA ILE A 44 -21.65 37.68 -41.23
C ILE A 44 -22.81 36.70 -41.21
N TYR A 45 -22.55 35.49 -40.73
CA TYR A 45 -23.55 34.46 -40.49
C TYR A 45 -23.80 34.31 -39.01
N ALA A 46 -24.98 33.83 -38.69
CA ALA A 46 -25.31 33.49 -37.33
C ALA A 46 -26.30 32.32 -37.23
N GLN A 47 -25.91 31.34 -36.44
CA GLN A 47 -26.66 30.13 -36.12
C GLN A 47 -27.40 30.36 -34.81
N VAL A 48 -28.70 30.12 -34.81
CA VAL A 48 -29.55 30.46 -33.66
C VAL A 48 -30.24 29.20 -33.13
N ALA A 49 -30.07 28.94 -31.84
CA ALA A 49 -30.77 27.88 -31.14
C ALA A 49 -32.17 28.32 -30.70
N ASP A 50 -33.06 27.36 -30.50
CA ASP A 50 -34.22 27.57 -29.63
C ASP A 50 -33.76 27.62 -28.15
N ASN A 51 -34.53 28.23 -27.25
CA ASN A 51 -34.26 28.19 -25.80
C ASN A 51 -35.05 27.13 -25.04
N THR A 52 -35.72 26.24 -25.77
CA THR A 52 -36.45 25.14 -25.15
C THR A 52 -35.48 24.02 -24.81
N ASN A 53 -35.92 23.11 -23.94
CA ASN A 53 -35.07 21.98 -23.53
C ASN A 53 -34.73 21.01 -24.68
N SER A 54 -35.35 21.14 -25.87
CA SER A 54 -34.95 20.35 -27.05
C SER A 54 -33.67 20.86 -27.69
N GLY A 55 -33.32 22.13 -27.50
CA GLY A 55 -32.04 22.64 -27.94
C GLY A 55 -31.85 22.62 -29.46
N GLY A 56 -32.95 22.74 -30.22
CA GLY A 56 -32.96 22.68 -31.67
C GLY A 56 -32.35 23.92 -32.31
N THR A 57 -32.12 23.86 -33.62
CA THR A 57 -31.70 25.02 -34.42
C THR A 57 -32.95 25.72 -34.94
N LEU A 58 -33.12 27.02 -34.68
CA LEU A 58 -34.19 27.84 -35.29
C LEU A 58 -33.87 28.19 -36.74
N GLY A 59 -32.59 28.34 -37.08
CA GLY A 59 -32.15 28.62 -38.44
C GLY A 59 -30.78 29.27 -38.50
N VAL A 60 -30.48 29.80 -39.69
CA VAL A 60 -29.27 30.56 -39.98
C VAL A 60 -29.65 31.89 -40.60
N TRP A 61 -29.06 32.95 -40.08
CA TRP A 61 -29.23 34.30 -40.60
C TRP A 61 -27.92 34.81 -41.17
N ARG A 62 -28.04 35.69 -42.16
CA ARG A 62 -26.91 36.30 -42.85
C ARG A 62 -27.14 37.78 -43.06
N THR A 63 -26.08 38.56 -42.85
CA THR A 63 -25.96 39.95 -43.31
C THR A 63 -24.88 40.03 -44.39
N VAL A 64 -24.98 41.02 -45.27
CA VAL A 64 -24.00 41.33 -46.32
C VAL A 64 -23.56 42.81 -46.29
N ASP A 65 -23.92 43.52 -45.21
CA ASP A 65 -23.68 44.96 -45.04
C ASP A 65 -23.16 45.30 -43.63
N GLY A 66 -22.41 44.37 -43.04
CA GLY A 66 -21.74 44.56 -41.74
C GLY A 66 -22.69 44.56 -40.55
N GLY A 67 -23.87 43.93 -40.71
CA GLY A 67 -24.87 43.78 -39.65
C GLY A 67 -25.98 44.83 -39.65
N ASN A 68 -26.08 45.67 -40.68
CA ASN A 68 -27.15 46.67 -40.79
C ASN A 68 -28.50 46.05 -41.16
N ASN A 69 -28.50 44.97 -41.97
CA ASN A 69 -29.69 44.21 -42.33
C ASN A 69 -29.39 42.71 -42.31
N TRP A 70 -30.36 41.90 -41.88
CA TRP A 70 -30.17 40.45 -41.73
C TRP A 70 -31.34 39.62 -42.26
N THR A 71 -31.06 38.64 -43.10
CA THR A 71 -32.07 37.76 -43.69
C THR A 71 -31.92 36.34 -43.13
N GLN A 72 -33.03 35.68 -42.80
CA GLN A 72 -33.01 34.24 -42.52
C GLN A 72 -32.76 33.50 -43.83
N GLN A 73 -31.65 32.80 -43.92
CA GLN A 73 -31.27 32.01 -45.10
C GLN A 73 -31.78 30.57 -44.99
N ALA A 74 -31.65 29.97 -43.80
CA ALA A 74 -32.11 28.60 -43.54
C ALA A 74 -33.05 28.52 -42.35
N THR A 75 -34.01 27.61 -42.47
CA THR A 75 -34.92 27.10 -41.43
C THR A 75 -34.53 25.66 -41.06
N PRO A 76 -35.16 25.02 -40.07
CA PRO A 76 -34.85 23.63 -39.73
C PRO A 76 -35.02 22.65 -40.90
N ALA A 77 -35.89 22.96 -41.87
CA ALA A 77 -36.16 22.10 -43.02
C ALA A 77 -35.02 22.07 -44.06
N ASP A 78 -34.11 23.06 -44.02
CA ASP A 78 -33.05 23.24 -45.00
C ASP A 78 -31.74 22.50 -44.63
N PHE A 79 -31.76 21.82 -43.48
CA PHE A 79 -30.68 20.94 -43.03
C PHE A 79 -30.92 19.52 -43.53
N LEU A 80 -30.10 19.10 -44.48
CA LEU A 80 -30.08 17.76 -45.05
C LEU A 80 -29.30 16.83 -44.11
N SER A 81 -30.00 16.28 -43.12
CA SER A 81 -29.43 15.39 -42.10
C SER A 81 -29.55 13.90 -42.49
N CYS A 82 -28.59 13.10 -42.03
CA CYS A 82 -28.55 11.65 -42.23
C CYS A 82 -29.46 10.90 -41.25
N THR A 83 -29.93 11.57 -40.20
CA THR A 83 -30.86 11.03 -39.19
C THR A 83 -31.96 12.05 -38.88
N SER A 84 -33.01 11.60 -38.18
CA SER A 84 -34.08 12.50 -37.74
C SER A 84 -33.63 13.32 -36.54
N GLY A 85 -33.06 14.50 -36.78
CA GLY A 85 -32.76 15.48 -35.74
C GLY A 85 -31.60 16.40 -36.10
N ILE A 86 -31.86 17.70 -36.08
CA ILE A 86 -30.84 18.74 -35.93
C ILE A 86 -30.99 19.29 -34.51
N GLY A 87 -29.93 19.25 -33.71
CA GLY A 87 -30.10 19.60 -32.29
C GLY A 87 -28.80 19.76 -31.54
N GLN A 88 -28.94 20.15 -30.28
CA GLN A 88 -27.87 20.49 -29.34
C GLN A 88 -27.16 21.83 -29.62
N THR A 89 -27.78 22.69 -30.43
CA THR A 89 -27.28 24.03 -30.80
C THR A 89 -27.04 24.93 -29.58
N TRP A 90 -27.71 24.68 -28.46
CA TRP A 90 -27.44 25.38 -27.20
C TRP A 90 -26.05 25.07 -26.60
N TYR A 91 -25.47 23.91 -26.91
CA TYR A 91 -24.25 23.38 -26.30
C TYR A 91 -23.02 23.49 -27.21
N ASN A 92 -23.14 23.09 -28.48
CA ASN A 92 -22.00 22.94 -29.40
C ASN A 92 -22.20 23.63 -30.76
N ALA A 93 -23.08 24.64 -30.80
CA ALA A 93 -23.15 25.57 -31.95
C ALA A 93 -21.78 26.18 -32.26
N GLY A 94 -21.54 26.41 -33.54
CA GLY A 94 -20.36 27.11 -34.00
C GLY A 94 -20.53 27.52 -35.46
N VAL A 95 -19.98 28.67 -35.84
CA VAL A 95 -19.98 29.14 -37.23
C VAL A 95 -18.57 29.41 -37.72
N SER A 96 -18.21 28.88 -38.89
CA SER A 96 -16.93 29.17 -39.55
C SER A 96 -17.15 29.38 -41.04
N VAL A 97 -16.72 30.53 -41.55
CA VAL A 97 -16.85 30.88 -42.98
C VAL A 97 -15.54 30.58 -43.69
N ASP A 98 -15.61 30.06 -44.91
CA ASP A 98 -14.43 29.80 -45.73
C ASP A 98 -13.59 31.09 -45.89
N PRO A 99 -12.25 31.00 -45.70
CA PRO A 99 -11.38 32.17 -45.73
C PRO A 99 -11.33 32.90 -47.07
N ASN A 100 -11.65 32.23 -48.18
CA ASN A 100 -11.55 32.75 -49.53
C ASN A 100 -12.91 32.81 -50.26
N ASN A 101 -14.00 32.35 -49.64
CA ASN A 101 -15.34 32.42 -50.24
C ASN A 101 -16.43 32.74 -49.19
N PRO A 102 -17.08 33.92 -49.23
CA PRO A 102 -18.12 34.30 -48.28
C PRO A 102 -19.43 33.51 -48.39
N ASP A 103 -19.63 32.72 -49.45
CA ASP A 103 -20.83 31.91 -49.66
C ASP A 103 -20.68 30.45 -49.17
N VAL A 104 -19.47 30.07 -48.71
CA VAL A 104 -19.22 28.74 -48.12
C VAL A 104 -19.11 28.89 -46.60
N VAL A 105 -20.00 28.21 -45.87
CA VAL A 105 -20.08 28.30 -44.41
C VAL A 105 -20.26 26.92 -43.79
N PHE A 106 -19.55 26.68 -42.70
CA PHE A 106 -19.58 25.46 -41.91
C PHE A 106 -20.19 25.73 -40.54
N LEU A 107 -21.06 24.82 -40.11
CA LEU A 107 -21.70 24.84 -38.80
C LEU A 107 -21.33 23.60 -38.00
N SER A 108 -21.45 23.69 -36.68
CA SER A 108 -21.45 22.50 -35.82
C SER A 108 -22.65 22.44 -34.92
N MET A 109 -23.02 21.21 -34.60
CA MET A 109 -23.89 20.81 -33.51
C MET A 109 -23.40 19.42 -33.05
N ILE A 110 -24.29 18.44 -32.92
CA ILE A 110 -23.94 17.01 -32.93
C ILE A 110 -23.02 16.65 -34.12
N ASP A 111 -23.35 17.15 -35.31
CA ASP A 111 -22.60 16.91 -36.56
C ASP A 111 -22.01 18.19 -37.13
N ILE A 112 -21.11 18.07 -38.12
CA ILE A 112 -20.63 19.19 -38.93
C ILE A 112 -21.50 19.35 -40.17
N TYR A 113 -21.98 20.56 -40.42
CA TYR A 113 -22.77 20.89 -41.61
C TYR A 113 -22.04 21.90 -42.51
N ARG A 114 -22.29 21.85 -43.81
CA ARG A 114 -21.72 22.78 -44.80
C ARG A 114 -22.77 23.28 -45.78
N SER A 115 -22.73 24.59 -46.04
CA SER A 115 -23.41 25.25 -47.15
C SER A 115 -22.38 25.76 -48.17
N THR A 116 -22.75 25.76 -49.44
CA THR A 116 -21.97 26.35 -50.56
C THR A 116 -22.74 27.39 -51.36
N ASP A 117 -23.94 27.74 -50.87
CA ASP A 117 -24.94 28.57 -51.54
C ASP A 117 -25.33 29.80 -50.69
N GLY A 118 -24.44 30.25 -49.81
CA GLY A 118 -24.68 31.44 -49.00
C GLY A 118 -25.60 31.21 -47.79
N GLY A 119 -25.72 29.96 -47.34
CA GLY A 119 -26.51 29.55 -46.18
C GLY A 119 -27.95 29.12 -46.52
N ASP A 120 -28.29 28.91 -47.78
CA ASP A 120 -29.63 28.48 -48.20
C ASP A 120 -29.88 27.00 -47.85
N THR A 121 -28.89 26.12 -48.10
CA THR A 121 -28.99 24.69 -47.76
C THR A 121 -27.74 24.17 -47.05
N PHE A 122 -27.93 23.24 -46.11
CA PHE A 122 -26.85 22.66 -45.30
C PHE A 122 -26.80 21.14 -45.42
N ASN A 123 -25.66 20.62 -45.86
CA ASN A 123 -25.40 19.18 -45.94
C ASN A 123 -24.63 18.72 -44.70
N ASN A 124 -25.06 17.62 -44.08
CA ASN A 124 -24.33 16.97 -42.99
C ASN A 124 -23.11 16.24 -43.55
N LEU A 125 -21.92 16.54 -43.01
CA LEU A 125 -20.65 15.97 -43.47
C LEU A 125 -20.21 14.73 -42.69
N THR A 126 -20.71 14.52 -41.47
CA THR A 126 -20.17 13.53 -40.53
C THR A 126 -21.12 12.36 -40.30
N CYS A 127 -22.43 12.60 -40.31
CA CYS A 127 -23.46 11.57 -40.09
C CYS A 127 -23.18 10.65 -38.88
N GLY A 128 -22.73 11.19 -37.73
CA GLY A 128 -22.07 10.43 -36.66
C GLY A 128 -22.89 9.27 -36.10
N TYR A 129 -24.23 9.39 -36.05
CA TYR A 129 -25.12 8.31 -35.57
C TYR A 129 -25.57 7.29 -36.65
N ASN A 130 -25.22 7.48 -37.93
CA ASN A 130 -25.62 6.60 -39.02
C ASN A 130 -24.45 5.75 -39.57
N GLY A 131 -23.42 5.53 -38.75
CA GLY A 131 -22.28 4.67 -39.09
C GLY A 131 -21.05 5.39 -39.66
N GLY A 132 -21.03 6.73 -39.68
CA GLY A 132 -19.86 7.53 -39.99
C GLY A 132 -18.94 7.67 -38.77
N PHE A 133 -18.17 6.63 -38.43
CA PHE A 133 -17.30 6.65 -37.22
C PHE A 133 -16.03 7.50 -37.38
N GLU A 134 -15.84 8.17 -38.53
CA GLU A 134 -14.58 8.86 -38.80
C GLU A 134 -14.45 10.18 -38.04
N VAL A 135 -15.56 10.81 -37.64
CA VAL A 135 -15.61 11.98 -36.75
C VAL A 135 -16.61 11.72 -35.63
N HIS A 136 -16.20 11.94 -34.38
CA HIS A 136 -17.10 11.81 -33.24
C HIS A 136 -18.22 12.86 -33.29
N VAL A 137 -19.38 12.51 -32.72
CA VAL A 137 -20.47 13.46 -32.50
C VAL A 137 -20.05 14.58 -31.54
N ASP A 138 -20.90 15.57 -31.36
CA ASP A 138 -20.71 16.68 -30.43
C ASP A 138 -19.49 17.55 -30.80
N ASN A 139 -19.65 18.34 -31.87
CA ASN A 139 -18.58 19.09 -32.51
C ASN A 139 -18.49 20.51 -31.98
N HIS A 140 -17.36 20.88 -31.37
CA HIS A 140 -17.20 22.14 -30.64
C HIS A 140 -16.33 23.18 -31.36
N ALA A 141 -15.40 22.76 -32.21
CA ALA A 141 -14.41 23.65 -32.79
C ALA A 141 -14.16 23.38 -34.27
N ARG A 142 -13.89 24.43 -35.04
CA ARG A 142 -13.40 24.37 -36.43
C ARG A 142 -12.38 25.48 -36.67
N ALA A 143 -11.35 25.18 -37.46
CA ALA A 143 -10.35 26.17 -37.84
C ALA A 143 -9.73 25.85 -39.21
N PHE A 144 -9.81 26.80 -40.15
CA PHE A 144 -9.10 26.69 -41.42
C PHE A 144 -7.59 26.91 -41.22
N VAL A 145 -6.78 26.01 -41.78
CA VAL A 145 -5.33 26.03 -41.62
C VAL A 145 -4.71 26.96 -42.67
N GLY A 146 -3.99 27.99 -42.22
CA GLY A 146 -3.19 28.85 -43.09
C GLY A 146 -4.00 29.59 -44.17
N ASN A 147 -5.26 29.96 -43.88
CA ASN A 147 -6.18 30.59 -44.82
C ASN A 147 -6.53 29.70 -46.04
N SER A 148 -6.39 28.38 -45.91
CA SER A 148 -6.80 27.40 -46.94
C SER A 148 -8.32 27.23 -46.95
N SER A 149 -8.91 27.10 -48.14
CA SER A 149 -10.31 26.67 -48.30
C SER A 149 -10.48 25.15 -48.18
N SER A 150 -9.42 24.37 -48.42
CA SER A 150 -9.49 22.91 -48.44
C SER A 150 -9.11 22.25 -47.11
N THR A 151 -8.27 22.91 -46.30
CA THR A 151 -7.73 22.30 -45.07
C THR A 151 -8.36 22.93 -43.83
N MET A 152 -9.13 22.14 -43.10
CA MET A 152 -9.83 22.55 -41.87
C MET A 152 -9.65 21.50 -40.77
N LEU A 153 -9.32 21.97 -39.57
CA LEU A 153 -9.37 21.17 -38.35
C LEU A 153 -10.78 21.18 -37.78
N ALA A 154 -11.22 20.06 -37.23
CA ALA A 154 -12.44 19.91 -36.45
C ALA A 154 -12.12 19.33 -35.08
N GLY A 155 -12.73 19.87 -34.03
CA GLY A 155 -12.63 19.36 -32.66
C GLY A 155 -14.01 18.97 -32.14
N SER A 156 -14.11 17.80 -31.56
CA SER A 156 -15.31 17.24 -30.93
C SER A 156 -14.98 16.54 -29.62
N ASP A 157 -16.00 16.02 -28.94
CA ASP A 157 -15.81 15.31 -27.66
C ASP A 157 -14.96 14.03 -27.80
N GLY A 158 -14.82 13.52 -29.03
CA GLY A 158 -13.91 12.41 -29.36
C GLY A 158 -12.49 12.83 -29.76
N GLY A 159 -12.15 14.12 -29.74
CA GLY A 159 -10.80 14.62 -30.02
C GLY A 159 -10.71 15.52 -31.26
N THR A 160 -9.64 15.37 -32.04
CA THR A 160 -9.33 16.26 -33.17
C THR A 160 -9.24 15.50 -34.49
N TYR A 161 -9.79 16.12 -35.53
CA TYR A 161 -9.87 15.59 -36.88
C TYR A 161 -9.40 16.66 -37.87
N VAL A 162 -8.96 16.24 -39.06
CA VAL A 162 -8.61 17.15 -40.15
C VAL A 162 -9.29 16.71 -41.43
N THR A 163 -9.79 17.66 -42.20
CA THR A 163 -10.12 17.46 -43.61
C THR A 163 -9.10 18.21 -44.47
N HIS A 164 -8.70 17.59 -45.59
CA HIS A 164 -7.83 18.20 -46.62
C HIS A 164 -8.58 18.55 -47.91
N ASN A 165 -9.90 18.33 -47.93
CA ASN A 165 -10.78 18.60 -49.06
C ASN A 165 -12.11 19.22 -48.63
N ALA A 166 -12.08 20.12 -47.63
CA ALA A 166 -13.26 20.84 -47.15
C ALA A 166 -13.99 21.62 -48.28
N ASP A 167 -13.27 22.01 -49.32
CA ASP A 167 -13.76 22.71 -50.50
C ASP A 167 -14.26 21.79 -51.62
N ALA A 168 -14.41 20.48 -51.37
CA ALA A 168 -14.94 19.53 -52.35
C ALA A 168 -16.23 20.05 -52.99
N ALA A 169 -16.39 19.80 -54.30
CA ALA A 169 -17.53 20.30 -55.06
C ALA A 169 -18.85 19.69 -54.58
N ASP A 170 -18.87 18.39 -54.30
CA ASP A 170 -19.95 17.72 -53.59
C ASP A 170 -19.63 17.69 -52.08
N PRO A 171 -20.49 18.22 -51.20
CA PRO A 171 -20.32 18.10 -49.76
C PRO A 171 -20.18 16.66 -49.27
N ASN A 172 -20.77 15.68 -49.97
CA ASN A 172 -20.66 14.26 -49.61
C ASN A 172 -19.27 13.66 -49.90
N ASP A 173 -18.43 14.35 -50.66
CA ASP A 173 -17.05 13.91 -50.96
C ASP A 173 -16.03 14.40 -49.91
N VAL A 174 -16.45 15.22 -48.94
CA VAL A 174 -15.56 15.69 -47.86
C VAL A 174 -15.17 14.50 -46.97
N THR A 175 -13.87 14.36 -46.70
CA THR A 175 -13.32 13.29 -45.86
C THR A 175 -12.57 13.87 -44.67
N PHE A 176 -12.56 13.13 -43.56
CA PHE A 176 -11.85 13.49 -42.34
C PHE A 176 -10.81 12.43 -42.00
N ILE A 177 -9.76 12.84 -41.30
CA ILE A 177 -8.69 11.98 -40.78
C ILE A 177 -8.61 12.22 -39.28
N ASN A 178 -8.62 11.14 -38.51
CA ASN A 178 -8.43 11.18 -37.06
C ASN A 178 -6.98 11.59 -36.70
N LEU A 179 -6.80 12.51 -35.75
CA LEU A 179 -5.49 12.98 -35.28
C LEU A 179 -5.21 12.63 -33.81
N ASN A 180 -5.92 11.64 -33.25
CA ASN A 180 -5.89 11.32 -31.83
C ASN A 180 -4.77 10.37 -31.41
N ASP A 181 -4.04 9.74 -32.35
CA ASP A 181 -3.03 8.71 -32.05
C ASP A 181 -1.97 9.15 -31.02
N THR A 182 -1.71 10.45 -30.91
CA THR A 182 -0.75 11.03 -29.95
C THR A 182 -1.39 11.88 -28.85
N LEU A 183 -2.72 11.91 -28.76
CA LEU A 183 -3.47 12.73 -27.81
C LEU A 183 -3.96 11.87 -26.63
N GLY A 184 -3.34 12.08 -25.47
CA GLY A 184 -3.85 11.55 -24.20
C GLY A 184 -4.92 12.48 -23.61
N THR A 185 -6.10 12.56 -24.23
CA THR A 185 -7.18 13.49 -23.84
C THR A 185 -8.45 12.80 -23.33
N ILE A 186 -8.47 11.47 -23.25
CA ILE A 186 -9.64 10.72 -22.78
C ILE A 186 -9.97 11.11 -21.34
N GLU A 187 -11.26 11.30 -21.09
CA GLU A 187 -11.81 11.71 -19.81
C GLU A 187 -12.48 10.53 -19.10
N PHE A 188 -11.70 9.79 -18.31
CA PHE A 188 -12.21 8.63 -17.58
C PHE A 188 -12.91 9.03 -16.29
N TYR A 189 -14.08 8.41 -16.04
CA TYR A 189 -14.74 8.43 -14.74
C TYR A 189 -14.09 7.45 -13.77
N GLY A 190 -13.88 6.22 -14.23
CA GLY A 190 -13.26 5.18 -13.43
C GLY A 190 -13.03 3.91 -14.25
N GLY A 191 -12.27 2.99 -13.67
CA GLY A 191 -11.90 1.75 -14.34
C GLY A 191 -11.31 0.72 -13.39
N ASP A 192 -10.74 -0.32 -13.97
CA ASP A 192 -10.09 -1.43 -13.27
C ASP A 192 -8.98 -2.06 -14.12
N VAL A 193 -8.13 -2.83 -13.48
CA VAL A 193 -7.06 -3.62 -14.12
C VAL A 193 -7.10 -5.07 -13.69
N THR A 194 -6.55 -5.95 -14.52
CA THR A 194 -6.38 -7.37 -14.18
C THR A 194 -5.43 -7.56 -12.99
N ALA A 195 -5.60 -8.65 -12.25
CA ALA A 195 -4.70 -9.02 -11.15
C ALA A 195 -3.23 -9.12 -11.59
N ASN A 196 -2.33 -8.77 -10.68
CA ASN A 196 -0.88 -8.72 -10.85
C ASN A 196 -0.45 -7.84 -12.02
N PHE A 197 -1.15 -6.73 -12.25
CA PHE A 197 -1.02 -5.88 -13.45
C PHE A 197 0.44 -5.53 -13.80
N ALA A 198 1.27 -5.16 -12.82
CA ALA A 198 2.67 -4.77 -13.08
C ALA A 198 3.60 -5.95 -13.42
N THR A 199 3.18 -7.19 -13.15
CA THR A 199 4.01 -8.40 -13.32
C THR A 199 3.39 -9.47 -14.22
N SER A 200 2.17 -9.23 -14.71
CA SER A 200 1.46 -10.16 -15.59
C SER A 200 2.10 -10.18 -16.97
N ALA A 201 2.11 -11.36 -17.60
CA ALA A 201 2.51 -11.48 -19.00
C ALA A 201 1.46 -10.90 -19.96
N GLU A 202 0.20 -10.82 -19.52
CA GLU A 202 -0.93 -10.32 -20.30
C GLU A 202 -1.78 -9.37 -19.43
N PRO A 203 -1.25 -8.19 -19.06
CA PRO A 203 -2.02 -7.25 -18.25
C PRO A 203 -3.15 -6.65 -19.09
N GLY A 204 -4.28 -6.37 -18.43
CA GLY A 204 -5.46 -5.78 -19.06
C GLY A 204 -6.02 -4.61 -18.26
N ILE A 205 -6.64 -3.67 -18.96
CA ILE A 205 -7.31 -2.49 -18.38
C ILE A 205 -8.70 -2.32 -18.98
N ASN A 206 -9.64 -1.84 -18.16
CA ASN A 206 -11.04 -1.56 -18.53
C ASN A 206 -11.46 -0.24 -17.90
N ALA A 207 -12.05 0.68 -18.67
CA ALA A 207 -12.45 1.98 -18.13
C ALA A 207 -13.60 2.62 -18.91
N GLY A 208 -14.40 3.43 -18.22
CA GLY A 208 -15.50 4.21 -18.79
C GLY A 208 -15.17 5.70 -18.88
N ALA A 209 -15.41 6.29 -20.04
CA ALA A 209 -15.11 7.68 -20.35
C ALA A 209 -16.36 8.49 -20.71
N GLN A 210 -16.33 9.79 -20.39
CA GLN A 210 -17.31 10.78 -20.84
C GLN A 210 -17.35 10.83 -22.37
N ASP A 211 -18.55 10.70 -22.93
CA ASP A 211 -18.93 10.68 -24.36
C ASP A 211 -18.24 9.61 -25.23
N ASN A 212 -17.16 8.99 -24.75
CA ASN A 212 -16.29 8.07 -25.46
C ASN A 212 -16.49 6.60 -25.05
N GLY A 213 -17.56 6.32 -24.31
CA GLY A 213 -17.98 4.97 -23.96
C GLY A 213 -17.04 4.25 -22.99
N SER A 214 -17.21 2.94 -22.90
CA SER A 214 -16.30 2.06 -22.15
C SER A 214 -15.37 1.34 -23.11
N ALA A 215 -14.08 1.35 -22.79
CA ALA A 215 -13.03 0.81 -23.62
C ALA A 215 -12.07 -0.07 -22.81
N VAL A 216 -11.34 -0.92 -23.53
CA VAL A 216 -10.38 -1.86 -22.94
C VAL A 216 -9.05 -1.83 -23.69
N TYR A 217 -8.03 -2.37 -23.06
CA TYR A 217 -6.82 -2.79 -23.73
C TYR A 217 -6.20 -4.00 -23.01
N VAL A 218 -5.52 -4.87 -23.76
CA VAL A 218 -4.73 -6.00 -23.22
C VAL A 218 -3.36 -5.96 -23.88
N TRP A 219 -2.30 -5.94 -23.08
CA TRP A 219 -0.92 -5.94 -23.55
C TRP A 219 -0.37 -7.37 -23.61
N THR A 220 0.70 -7.53 -24.39
CA THR A 220 1.61 -8.67 -24.31
C THR A 220 2.92 -8.15 -23.72
N GLY A 221 3.27 -8.59 -22.51
CA GLY A 221 4.37 -8.02 -21.72
C GLY A 221 4.02 -6.71 -21.01
N ASP A 222 5.02 -5.83 -20.86
CA ASP A 222 4.91 -4.63 -20.02
C ASP A 222 3.85 -3.63 -20.55
N PRO A 223 2.98 -3.10 -19.67
CA PRO A 223 1.98 -2.12 -20.06
C PRO A 223 2.64 -0.78 -20.41
N GLY A 224 2.08 -0.10 -21.41
CA GLY A 224 2.55 1.21 -21.90
C GLY A 224 1.46 1.96 -22.67
N PRO A 225 1.76 3.12 -23.27
CA PRO A 225 0.79 3.89 -24.05
C PRO A 225 0.11 3.02 -25.11
N ALA A 226 -1.21 3.08 -25.17
CA ALA A 226 -2.03 2.21 -26.02
C ALA A 226 -3.24 2.95 -26.58
N MET A 227 -3.67 2.56 -27.78
CA MET A 227 -4.94 3.00 -28.35
C MET A 227 -6.07 2.16 -27.77
N TRP A 228 -6.97 2.81 -27.05
CA TRP A 228 -8.10 2.16 -26.39
C TRP A 228 -9.09 1.58 -27.39
N GLN A 229 -9.60 0.38 -27.08
CA GLN A 229 -10.54 -0.33 -27.93
C GLN A 229 -11.94 -0.20 -27.37
N LEU A 230 -12.76 0.65 -27.99
CA LEU A 230 -14.16 0.85 -27.63
C LEU A 230 -14.93 -0.47 -27.63
N ARG A 231 -15.72 -0.70 -26.57
CA ARG A 231 -16.56 -1.88 -26.40
C ARG A 231 -18.04 -1.53 -26.37
N THR A 232 -18.40 -0.50 -25.62
CA THR A 232 -19.78 0.02 -25.53
C THR A 232 -19.77 1.53 -25.67
N GLY A 233 -20.57 2.08 -26.58
CA GLY A 233 -20.71 3.55 -26.78
C GLY A 233 -21.62 4.23 -25.76
N GLY A 234 -21.86 5.53 -25.96
CA GLY A 234 -22.50 6.43 -24.99
C GLY A 234 -21.47 6.97 -24.00
N ASP A 235 -21.89 7.39 -22.81
CA ASP A 235 -20.95 7.64 -21.71
C ASP A 235 -20.60 6.31 -21.03
N GLY A 236 -19.31 6.05 -20.85
CA GLY A 236 -18.83 5.01 -19.95
C GLY A 236 -18.61 5.58 -18.54
N MET A 237 -18.99 4.83 -17.50
CA MET A 237 -18.85 5.25 -16.10
C MET A 237 -17.83 4.37 -15.37
N TYR A 238 -18.25 3.61 -14.34
CA TYR A 238 -17.35 2.67 -13.66
C TYR A 238 -17.18 1.38 -14.48
N ALA A 239 -15.99 0.79 -14.37
CA ALA A 239 -15.68 -0.52 -14.91
C ALA A 239 -15.05 -1.40 -13.82
N ARG A 240 -15.29 -2.72 -13.86
CA ARG A 240 -14.71 -3.71 -12.93
C ARG A 240 -14.27 -4.97 -13.67
N ILE A 241 -13.22 -5.62 -13.20
CA ILE A 241 -12.71 -6.90 -13.75
C ILE A 241 -12.71 -7.93 -12.64
N GLU A 242 -13.25 -9.12 -12.91
CA GLU A 242 -13.28 -10.19 -11.92
C GLU A 242 -11.87 -10.63 -11.55
N PRO A 243 -11.48 -10.54 -10.27
CA PRO A 243 -10.06 -10.50 -9.90
C PRO A 243 -9.35 -11.85 -9.94
N VAL A 244 -10.07 -12.98 -9.83
CA VAL A 244 -9.45 -14.31 -9.69
C VAL A 244 -9.20 -14.95 -11.04
N LEU A 245 -10.19 -14.99 -11.93
CA LEU A 245 -10.06 -15.60 -13.25
C LEU A 245 -9.86 -14.58 -14.37
N GLY A 246 -10.17 -13.30 -14.15
CA GLY A 246 -10.07 -12.26 -15.18
C GLY A 246 -11.03 -12.45 -16.35
N GLN A 247 -12.08 -13.28 -16.19
CA GLN A 247 -12.98 -13.65 -17.29
C GLN A 247 -14.21 -12.75 -17.41
N ARG A 248 -14.64 -12.14 -16.30
CA ARG A 248 -15.80 -11.22 -16.30
C ARG A 248 -15.34 -9.77 -16.33
N TRP A 249 -15.80 -9.05 -17.34
CA TRP A 249 -15.46 -7.65 -17.57
C TRP A 249 -16.75 -6.84 -17.56
N TYR A 250 -16.89 -6.00 -16.55
CA TYR A 250 -18.07 -5.17 -16.31
C TYR A 250 -17.83 -3.77 -16.87
N GLN A 251 -18.83 -3.25 -17.55
CA GLN A 251 -18.85 -1.89 -18.09
C GLN A 251 -20.20 -1.27 -17.80
N GLU A 252 -20.21 0.03 -17.56
CA GLU A 252 -21.41 0.76 -17.20
C GLU A 252 -21.65 1.89 -18.19
N SER A 253 -22.90 2.09 -18.58
CA SER A 253 -23.37 3.36 -19.13
C SER A 253 -24.32 4.05 -18.16
N GLN A 254 -24.66 5.30 -18.44
CA GLN A 254 -25.38 6.22 -17.56
C GLN A 254 -26.51 5.55 -16.74
N ASN A 255 -26.64 6.00 -15.50
CA ASN A 255 -27.70 5.61 -14.56
C ASN A 255 -27.68 4.12 -14.20
N GLY A 256 -26.50 3.49 -14.11
CA GLY A 256 -26.34 2.11 -13.67
C GLY A 256 -26.75 1.07 -14.72
N ASN A 257 -26.59 1.38 -16.00
CA ASN A 257 -26.73 0.41 -17.09
C ASN A 257 -25.48 -0.48 -17.16
N VAL A 258 -25.34 -1.36 -16.17
CA VAL A 258 -24.22 -2.30 -16.09
C VAL A 258 -24.41 -3.42 -17.12
N LYS A 259 -23.34 -3.74 -17.83
CA LYS A 259 -23.21 -4.87 -18.75
C LYS A 259 -21.97 -5.67 -18.39
N VAL A 260 -21.97 -6.95 -18.71
CA VAL A 260 -20.85 -7.86 -18.45
C VAL A 260 -20.53 -8.72 -19.67
N SER A 261 -19.25 -8.84 -20.02
CA SER A 261 -18.79 -9.95 -20.84
C SER A 261 -18.24 -11.05 -19.94
N THR A 262 -18.66 -12.30 -20.15
CA THR A 262 -18.22 -13.46 -19.33
C THR A 262 -17.14 -14.30 -20.00
N THR A 263 -16.64 -13.89 -21.16
CA THR A 263 -15.63 -14.61 -21.94
C THR A 263 -14.43 -13.73 -22.24
N GLY A 264 -14.11 -12.79 -21.34
CA GLY A 264 -13.02 -11.83 -21.48
C GLY A 264 -13.41 -10.49 -22.14
N PRO A 265 -12.45 -9.57 -22.30
CA PRO A 265 -12.69 -8.18 -22.70
C PRO A 265 -13.32 -8.05 -24.09
N PHE A 266 -13.03 -9.00 -24.98
CA PHE A 266 -13.48 -8.97 -26.38
C PHE A 266 -14.75 -9.78 -26.66
N GLY A 267 -15.35 -10.40 -25.64
CA GLY A 267 -16.57 -11.16 -25.77
C GLY A 267 -17.84 -10.29 -25.96
N PRO A 268 -19.00 -10.92 -26.22
CA PRO A 268 -20.28 -10.24 -26.21
C PRO A 268 -20.65 -9.77 -24.81
N PHE A 269 -21.40 -8.67 -24.73
CA PHE A 269 -21.89 -8.10 -23.46
C PHE A 269 -23.34 -8.50 -23.21
N LEU A 270 -23.60 -8.96 -21.99
CA LEU A 270 -24.92 -9.27 -21.45
C LEU A 270 -25.39 -8.12 -20.54
N VAL A 271 -26.71 -7.97 -20.39
CA VAL A 271 -27.27 -7.07 -19.39
C VAL A 271 -26.95 -7.61 -17.99
N ALA A 272 -26.39 -6.75 -17.15
CA ALA A 272 -26.03 -7.04 -15.75
C ALA A 272 -26.67 -6.03 -14.77
N SER A 273 -27.46 -5.08 -15.25
CA SER A 273 -28.17 -4.09 -14.42
C SER A 273 -29.35 -4.71 -13.65
N GLY A 274 -29.48 -4.41 -12.37
CA GLY A 274 -30.60 -4.82 -11.53
C GLY A 274 -31.84 -3.91 -11.67
N ALA A 275 -32.86 -4.17 -10.85
CA ALA A 275 -34.17 -3.53 -10.94
C ALA A 275 -34.25 -2.15 -10.24
N TRP A 276 -33.18 -1.34 -10.32
CA TRP A 276 -33.08 -0.01 -9.69
C TRP A 276 -33.56 1.14 -10.60
N ALA A 277 -34.19 0.85 -11.74
CA ALA A 277 -34.65 1.89 -12.68
C ALA A 277 -35.64 2.90 -12.05
N GLY A 278 -36.39 2.49 -11.02
CA GLY A 278 -37.28 3.36 -10.24
C GLY A 278 -36.64 4.01 -9.02
N ASP A 279 -35.38 3.67 -8.69
CA ASP A 279 -34.67 4.28 -7.58
C ASP A 279 -34.07 5.63 -8.00
N ARG A 280 -34.08 6.59 -7.06
CA ARG A 280 -33.22 7.77 -7.11
C ARG A 280 -31.76 7.31 -7.10
N ARG A 281 -30.97 7.76 -8.07
CA ARG A 281 -29.60 7.28 -8.30
C ARG A 281 -28.77 8.31 -9.05
N SER A 282 -27.45 8.16 -8.97
CA SER A 282 -26.50 8.99 -9.72
C SER A 282 -26.52 8.67 -11.20
N PHE A 283 -26.15 9.67 -12.00
CA PHE A 283 -25.78 9.51 -13.41
C PHE A 283 -24.57 8.58 -13.56
N ILE A 284 -23.65 8.64 -12.60
CA ILE A 284 -22.42 7.85 -12.47
C ILE A 284 -22.67 6.86 -11.34
N PHE A 285 -23.14 5.65 -11.65
CA PHE A 285 -23.72 4.77 -10.64
C PHE A 285 -22.65 3.89 -10.01
N PRO A 286 -22.36 4.03 -8.70
CA PRO A 286 -21.27 3.29 -8.08
C PRO A 286 -21.62 1.80 -7.97
N TYR A 287 -20.66 0.96 -8.32
CA TYR A 287 -20.68 -0.46 -8.03
C TYR A 287 -19.26 -0.96 -7.78
N ASP A 288 -19.16 -2.01 -6.98
CA ASP A 288 -17.89 -2.57 -6.57
C ASP A 288 -17.95 -4.08 -6.48
N MET A 289 -16.78 -4.72 -6.49
CA MET A 289 -16.65 -6.17 -6.39
C MET A 289 -15.85 -6.57 -5.17
N ALA A 290 -16.23 -7.70 -4.59
CA ALA A 290 -15.53 -8.21 -3.43
C ALA A 290 -14.06 -8.49 -3.77
N TRP A 291 -13.20 -8.18 -2.80
CA TRP A 291 -11.77 -8.42 -2.86
C TRP A 291 -11.36 -9.59 -1.95
N ALA A 292 -11.80 -9.55 -0.70
CA ALA A 292 -11.50 -10.61 0.26
C ALA A 292 -12.27 -11.90 -0.05
N ASN A 293 -11.71 -13.04 0.36
CA ASN A 293 -12.38 -14.34 0.42
C ASN A 293 -13.00 -14.86 -0.90
N CYS A 294 -12.60 -14.29 -2.04
CA CYS A 294 -13.01 -14.79 -3.35
C CYS A 294 -12.57 -16.26 -3.55
N PRO A 295 -13.48 -17.18 -3.92
CA PRO A 295 -13.12 -18.55 -4.23
C PRO A 295 -12.15 -18.66 -5.41
N ALA A 296 -11.29 -19.68 -5.41
CA ALA A 296 -10.40 -19.98 -6.55
C ALA A 296 -11.15 -20.24 -7.88
N THR A 297 -12.46 -20.49 -7.82
CA THR A 297 -13.34 -20.65 -8.98
C THR A 297 -13.85 -19.33 -9.57
N GLY A 298 -13.44 -18.18 -9.03
CA GLY A 298 -13.90 -16.86 -9.45
C GLY A 298 -14.65 -16.12 -8.34
N CYS A 299 -14.57 -14.79 -8.37
CA CYS A 299 -15.33 -13.90 -7.51
C CYS A 299 -16.63 -13.45 -8.18
N THR A 300 -17.75 -13.56 -7.47
CA THR A 300 -19.09 -13.21 -8.01
C THR A 300 -19.90 -12.30 -7.08
N HIS A 301 -19.31 -11.87 -5.97
CA HIS A 301 -19.95 -10.95 -5.04
C HIS A 301 -19.78 -9.51 -5.52
N MET A 302 -20.88 -8.79 -5.69
CA MET A 302 -20.88 -7.40 -6.13
C MET A 302 -21.93 -6.60 -5.35
N ILE A 303 -21.62 -5.33 -5.13
CA ILE A 303 -22.51 -4.33 -4.56
C ILE A 303 -22.69 -3.15 -5.52
N ALA A 304 -23.83 -2.48 -5.42
CA ALA A 304 -24.24 -1.37 -6.27
C ALA A 304 -25.07 -0.36 -5.45
N GLY A 305 -25.00 0.93 -5.79
CA GLY A 305 -25.55 2.00 -4.96
C GLY A 305 -26.53 2.91 -5.69
N SER A 306 -27.81 2.87 -5.30
CA SER A 306 -28.79 3.92 -5.60
C SER A 306 -28.88 4.88 -4.40
N TYR A 307 -30.06 5.22 -3.88
CA TYR A 307 -30.19 5.72 -2.50
C TYR A 307 -30.04 4.60 -1.45
N ARG A 308 -30.00 3.34 -1.90
CA ARG A 308 -29.83 2.12 -1.12
C ARG A 308 -28.88 1.15 -1.82
N VAL A 309 -28.35 0.20 -1.07
CA VAL A 309 -27.42 -0.81 -1.55
C VAL A 309 -28.17 -2.00 -2.13
N TRP A 310 -27.72 -2.41 -3.31
CA TRP A 310 -28.06 -3.65 -3.99
C TRP A 310 -26.86 -4.58 -3.93
N GLU A 311 -27.12 -5.87 -3.79
CA GLU A 311 -26.08 -6.90 -3.77
C GLU A 311 -26.43 -8.08 -4.67
N THR A 312 -25.43 -8.74 -5.24
CA THR A 312 -25.55 -10.02 -5.91
C THR A 312 -24.40 -10.91 -5.49
N VAL A 313 -24.68 -12.21 -5.34
CA VAL A 313 -23.67 -13.26 -5.10
C VAL A 313 -23.40 -14.10 -6.36
N GLN A 314 -24.03 -13.74 -7.48
CA GLN A 314 -24.00 -14.48 -8.76
C GLN A 314 -23.33 -13.68 -9.90
N GLY A 315 -22.62 -12.61 -9.55
CA GLY A 315 -21.86 -11.77 -10.49
C GLY A 315 -22.77 -11.10 -11.51
N ALA A 316 -24.00 -10.77 -11.09
CA ALA A 316 -25.04 -10.14 -11.90
C ALA A 316 -25.48 -10.94 -13.15
N VAL A 317 -25.27 -12.26 -13.16
CA VAL A 317 -25.71 -13.15 -14.25
C VAL A 317 -26.53 -14.32 -13.67
N PRO A 318 -27.86 -14.35 -13.90
CA PRO A 318 -28.65 -13.38 -14.65
C PRO A 318 -28.76 -12.03 -13.92
N SER A 319 -29.13 -10.96 -14.63
CA SER A 319 -29.32 -9.63 -14.06
C SER A 319 -30.41 -9.56 -12.98
N SER A 320 -31.33 -10.53 -12.96
CA SER A 320 -32.33 -10.66 -11.89
C SER A 320 -31.76 -11.17 -10.55
N SER A 321 -30.46 -11.46 -10.47
CA SER A 321 -29.82 -11.94 -9.23
C SER A 321 -29.56 -10.85 -8.19
N TRP A 322 -29.71 -9.57 -8.55
CA TRP A 322 -29.60 -8.46 -7.61
C TRP A 322 -30.74 -8.45 -6.61
N TYR A 323 -30.42 -8.23 -5.34
CA TYR A 323 -31.37 -8.04 -4.25
C TYR A 323 -31.03 -6.78 -3.45
N VAL A 324 -32.05 -6.13 -2.92
CA VAL A 324 -31.87 -4.97 -2.01
C VAL A 324 -31.28 -5.48 -0.70
N ASN A 325 -30.22 -4.83 -0.21
CA ASN A 325 -29.57 -5.20 1.03
C ASN A 325 -29.35 -4.03 2.00
N SER A 326 -30.03 -2.90 1.82
CA SER A 326 -30.05 -1.82 2.81
C SER A 326 -31.39 -1.03 2.80
N PRO A 327 -31.68 -0.25 3.86
CA PRO A 327 -32.65 0.84 3.80
C PRO A 327 -32.11 2.02 2.96
N ASP A 328 -32.85 3.13 2.90
CA ASP A 328 -32.32 4.42 2.39
C ASP A 328 -31.18 4.90 3.30
N LEU A 329 -29.99 5.07 2.70
CA LEU A 329 -28.78 5.50 3.42
C LEU A 329 -28.56 7.02 3.35
N THR A 330 -29.43 7.75 2.66
CA THR A 330 -29.27 9.19 2.41
C THR A 330 -30.00 10.02 3.46
N LYS A 331 -29.67 11.33 3.54
CA LYS A 331 -30.43 12.28 4.37
C LYS A 331 -31.73 12.72 3.69
N GLY A 332 -31.80 12.61 2.37
CA GLY A 332 -32.94 13.08 1.56
C GLY A 332 -33.01 14.61 1.44
N THR A 333 -31.92 15.32 1.73
CA THR A 333 -31.88 16.80 1.77
C THR A 333 -31.64 17.45 0.41
N LEU A 334 -31.15 16.69 -0.58
CA LEU A 334 -30.81 17.20 -1.92
C LEU A 334 -31.80 16.75 -3.01
N ALA A 335 -33.03 16.38 -2.61
CA ALA A 335 -34.08 15.90 -3.49
C ALA A 335 -33.62 14.70 -4.36
N ASP A 336 -33.58 14.85 -5.68
CA ASP A 336 -33.14 13.85 -6.66
C ASP A 336 -31.63 13.59 -6.64
N ARG A 337 -30.85 14.45 -5.98
CA ARG A 337 -29.39 14.30 -5.81
C ARG A 337 -28.96 13.63 -4.50
N SER A 338 -29.91 13.17 -3.68
CA SER A 338 -29.59 12.38 -2.48
C SER A 338 -29.39 10.91 -2.85
N PHE A 339 -28.19 10.48 -3.16
CA PHE A 339 -27.87 9.08 -3.48
C PHE A 339 -26.54 8.66 -2.85
N ILE A 340 -26.26 7.36 -2.85
CA ILE A 340 -24.94 6.80 -2.57
C ILE A 340 -24.03 7.24 -3.72
N GLU A 341 -22.98 7.96 -3.36
CA GLU A 341 -21.97 8.47 -4.31
C GLU A 341 -20.87 7.44 -4.50
N GLN A 342 -20.44 6.80 -3.41
CA GLN A 342 -19.45 5.74 -3.46
C GLN A 342 -19.74 4.64 -2.44
N LEU A 343 -19.35 3.42 -2.78
CA LEU A 343 -19.37 2.25 -1.92
C LEU A 343 -18.18 1.36 -2.22
N HIS A 344 -17.70 0.65 -1.20
CA HIS A 344 -16.51 -0.17 -1.29
C HIS A 344 -16.66 -1.39 -0.38
N TYR A 345 -16.37 -2.59 -0.89
CA TYR A 345 -16.24 -3.77 -0.03
C TYR A 345 -15.00 -3.64 0.84
N SER A 346 -14.99 -4.20 2.05
CA SER A 346 -13.73 -4.27 2.79
C SER A 346 -12.72 -5.15 2.06
N VAL A 347 -11.48 -4.66 1.97
CA VAL A 347 -10.37 -5.38 1.33
C VAL A 347 -10.03 -6.67 2.07
N SER A 348 -10.23 -6.70 3.39
CA SER A 348 -9.86 -7.83 4.26
C SER A 348 -11.03 -8.74 4.62
N ASP A 349 -12.29 -8.31 4.42
CA ASP A 349 -13.49 -9.06 4.79
C ASP A 349 -14.70 -8.70 3.91
N GLU A 350 -15.09 -9.57 2.98
CA GLU A 350 -16.21 -9.33 2.06
C GLU A 350 -17.58 -9.25 2.74
N THR A 351 -17.69 -9.61 4.02
CA THR A 351 -18.93 -9.48 4.80
C THR A 351 -19.16 -8.06 5.31
N ILE A 352 -18.19 -7.16 5.11
CA ILE A 352 -18.20 -5.77 5.52
C ILE A 352 -18.09 -4.86 4.29
N ALA A 353 -18.85 -3.78 4.27
CA ALA A 353 -18.75 -2.73 3.25
C ALA A 353 -18.87 -1.34 3.88
N ILE A 354 -18.37 -0.33 3.21
CA ILE A 354 -18.54 1.08 3.57
C ILE A 354 -19.25 1.82 2.42
N ALA A 355 -20.13 2.76 2.76
CA ALA A 355 -20.84 3.58 1.77
C ALA A 355 -20.83 5.07 2.18
N GLY A 356 -20.63 5.95 1.20
CA GLY A 356 -20.68 7.40 1.32
C GLY A 356 -21.78 7.98 0.41
N THR A 357 -22.50 9.00 0.89
CA THR A 357 -23.57 9.66 0.12
C THR A 357 -23.20 11.07 -0.32
N LEU A 358 -23.81 11.52 -1.42
CA LEU A 358 -23.63 12.89 -1.91
C LEU A 358 -24.15 13.94 -0.90
N ASP A 359 -25.09 13.57 -0.04
CA ASP A 359 -25.60 14.44 1.03
C ASP A 359 -24.87 14.26 2.37
N GLY A 360 -23.70 13.63 2.38
CA GLY A 360 -22.75 13.69 3.48
C GLY A 360 -22.99 12.70 4.62
N ASN A 361 -23.57 11.52 4.33
CA ASN A 361 -23.59 10.40 5.26
C ASN A 361 -22.46 9.40 4.94
N VAL A 362 -21.98 8.71 5.98
CA VAL A 362 -21.14 7.51 5.88
C VAL A 362 -21.77 6.38 6.69
N TYR A 363 -21.80 5.17 6.12
CA TYR A 363 -22.34 3.97 6.74
C TYR A 363 -21.37 2.80 6.63
N TYR A 364 -21.38 1.93 7.65
CA TYR A 364 -20.84 0.57 7.56
C TYR A 364 -21.96 -0.46 7.42
N GLY A 365 -21.82 -1.36 6.46
CA GLY A 365 -22.62 -2.56 6.29
C GLY A 365 -21.91 -3.78 6.85
N PHE A 366 -22.65 -4.65 7.53
CA PHE A 366 -22.17 -5.91 8.11
C PHE A 366 -23.07 -7.06 7.66
N ASN A 367 -22.52 -8.29 7.66
CA ASN A 367 -23.24 -9.49 7.24
C ASN A 367 -23.70 -9.41 5.76
N MET A 368 -22.82 -8.89 4.90
CA MET A 368 -22.98 -8.92 3.44
C MET A 368 -22.86 -10.36 2.91
N GLY A 369 -23.16 -10.58 1.63
CA GLY A 369 -22.89 -11.84 0.92
C GLY A 369 -23.86 -12.99 1.20
N GLN A 370 -24.99 -12.77 1.88
CA GLN A 370 -25.89 -13.85 2.31
C GLN A 370 -26.83 -14.37 1.22
N GLY A 371 -27.00 -13.65 0.10
CA GLY A 371 -27.95 -14.03 -0.95
C GLY A 371 -29.42 -13.85 -0.54
N VAL A 372 -29.68 -13.06 0.50
CA VAL A 372 -31.02 -12.86 1.09
C VAL A 372 -31.31 -11.36 1.17
N VAL A 373 -32.50 -10.96 0.70
CA VAL A 373 -33.00 -9.57 0.75
C VAL A 373 -32.97 -9.03 2.18
N ASN A 374 -32.41 -7.83 2.36
CA ASN A 374 -32.32 -7.11 3.65
C ASN A 374 -31.69 -7.94 4.79
N SER A 375 -30.65 -8.71 4.48
CA SER A 375 -29.91 -9.53 5.46
C SER A 375 -28.74 -8.80 6.12
N ALA A 376 -28.21 -7.75 5.48
CA ALA A 376 -27.14 -6.95 6.04
C ALA A 376 -27.66 -5.93 7.08
N THR A 377 -26.80 -5.62 8.05
CA THR A 377 -27.03 -4.57 9.04
C THR A 377 -26.22 -3.34 8.67
N TRP A 378 -26.87 -2.19 8.51
CA TRP A 378 -26.22 -0.93 8.17
C TRP A 378 -26.23 0.03 9.36
N VAL A 379 -25.05 0.52 9.74
CA VAL A 379 -24.84 1.44 10.86
C VAL A 379 -24.40 2.79 10.33
N ASN A 380 -25.16 3.84 10.64
CA ASN A 380 -24.78 5.21 10.30
C ASN A 380 -23.63 5.64 11.22
N VAL A 381 -22.46 5.86 10.64
CA VAL A 381 -21.26 6.31 11.36
C VAL A 381 -20.98 7.79 11.15
N THR A 382 -21.88 8.56 10.55
CA THR A 382 -21.70 10.00 10.26
C THR A 382 -21.53 10.85 11.53
N GLY A 383 -22.00 10.37 12.69
CA GLY A 383 -21.87 11.10 13.96
C GLY A 383 -22.54 12.48 13.93
N SER A 384 -23.68 12.61 13.23
CA SER A 384 -24.39 13.86 12.99
C SER A 384 -23.53 14.98 12.39
N ASN A 385 -22.46 14.63 11.66
CA ASN A 385 -21.49 15.56 11.10
C ASN A 385 -20.82 16.48 12.14
N THR A 386 -20.63 15.99 13.37
CA THR A 386 -19.94 16.74 14.43
C THR A 386 -18.44 16.85 14.19
N VAL A 387 -17.84 15.80 13.62
CA VAL A 387 -16.43 15.74 13.18
C VAL A 387 -16.34 15.70 11.66
N LEU A 388 -16.98 14.71 11.02
CA LEU A 388 -17.03 14.57 9.57
C LEU A 388 -17.85 15.73 8.95
N PRO A 389 -17.30 16.56 8.05
CA PRO A 389 -18.02 17.68 7.47
C PRO A 389 -19.26 17.25 6.68
N ASN A 390 -20.32 18.07 6.73
CA ASN A 390 -21.53 17.83 5.94
C ASN A 390 -21.34 18.29 4.47
N ARG A 391 -20.53 17.54 3.73
CA ARG A 391 -20.21 17.74 2.30
C ARG A 391 -20.34 16.41 1.54
N PRO A 392 -20.36 16.44 0.19
CA PRO A 392 -20.36 15.22 -0.61
C PRO A 392 -19.21 14.29 -0.21
N ILE A 393 -19.53 13.03 0.07
CA ILE A 393 -18.52 11.98 0.27
C ILE A 393 -18.18 11.43 -1.11
N MET A 394 -17.10 11.93 -1.71
CA MET A 394 -16.71 11.58 -3.08
C MET A 394 -16.15 10.16 -3.17
N ASN A 395 -15.51 9.68 -2.10
CA ASN A 395 -14.96 8.33 -2.07
C ASN A 395 -14.85 7.78 -0.66
N VAL A 396 -14.89 6.45 -0.56
CA VAL A 396 -14.70 5.72 0.69
C VAL A 396 -13.74 4.56 0.44
N ALA A 397 -12.89 4.28 1.42
CA ALA A 397 -11.97 3.14 1.40
C ALA A 397 -11.93 2.46 2.77
N THR A 398 -11.37 1.26 2.80
CA THR A 398 -11.18 0.47 4.03
C THR A 398 -9.72 0.12 4.20
N ASP A 399 -9.29 -0.01 5.45
CA ASP A 399 -7.96 -0.52 5.77
C ASP A 399 -7.83 -1.98 5.30
N PRO A 400 -6.71 -2.36 4.67
CA PRO A 400 -6.50 -3.68 4.09
C PRO A 400 -6.24 -4.79 5.12
N LEU A 401 -6.04 -4.45 6.39
CA LEU A 401 -5.83 -5.40 7.49
C LEU A 401 -6.98 -5.38 8.50
N ILE A 402 -7.60 -4.22 8.72
CA ILE A 402 -8.63 -4.03 9.76
C ILE A 402 -9.93 -3.55 9.10
N PRO A 403 -10.93 -4.42 8.90
CA PRO A 403 -12.12 -4.09 8.09
C PRO A 403 -13.02 -3.00 8.72
N THR A 404 -12.83 -2.70 10.00
CA THR A 404 -13.56 -1.67 10.76
C THR A 404 -12.79 -0.35 10.88
N VAL A 405 -11.68 -0.19 10.17
CA VAL A 405 -11.02 1.09 9.91
C VAL A 405 -11.31 1.49 8.47
N GLY A 406 -11.77 2.72 8.28
CA GLY A 406 -12.17 3.22 6.98
C GLY A 406 -11.86 4.69 6.81
N TYR A 407 -11.97 5.16 5.57
CA TYR A 407 -11.61 6.49 5.17
C TYR A 407 -12.73 7.11 4.34
N ALA A 408 -12.94 8.40 4.50
CA ALA A 408 -13.84 9.20 3.67
C ALA A 408 -13.07 10.38 3.07
N ALA A 409 -13.18 10.51 1.74
CA ALA A 409 -12.72 11.67 0.98
C ALA A 409 -13.89 12.61 0.71
N LEU A 410 -13.68 13.91 0.95
CA LEU A 410 -14.73 14.91 0.82
C LEU A 410 -14.51 15.82 -0.38
N GLY A 411 -15.62 16.13 -1.06
CA GLY A 411 -15.69 17.14 -2.09
C GLY A 411 -15.87 18.54 -1.52
N GLY A 412 -15.86 19.54 -2.41
CA GLY A 412 -16.03 20.95 -2.06
C GLY A 412 -14.84 21.55 -1.31
N PHE A 413 -15.06 22.70 -0.68
CA PHE A 413 -14.03 23.48 -0.01
C PHE A 413 -14.35 23.68 1.48
N ASP A 414 -13.34 23.99 2.29
CA ASP A 414 -13.49 24.24 3.73
C ASP A 414 -14.52 25.35 4.04
N GLU A 415 -14.65 26.33 3.15
CA GLU A 415 -15.61 27.43 3.24
C GLU A 415 -17.08 26.95 3.19
N ASN A 416 -17.34 25.76 2.65
CA ASN A 416 -18.67 25.18 2.66
C ASN A 416 -19.05 24.62 4.04
N THR A 417 -18.07 24.29 4.89
CA THR A 417 -18.25 23.83 6.28
C THR A 417 -17.26 24.51 7.24
N PRO A 418 -17.40 25.82 7.52
CA PRO A 418 -16.36 26.58 8.25
C PRO A 418 -16.04 26.09 9.67
N GLY A 419 -16.94 25.33 10.31
CA GLY A 419 -16.72 24.74 11.64
C GLY A 419 -16.05 23.36 11.63
N GLN A 420 -15.92 22.74 10.45
CA GLN A 420 -15.34 21.42 10.22
C GLN A 420 -14.55 21.47 8.89
N PRO A 421 -13.36 22.09 8.87
CA PRO A 421 -12.46 22.06 7.71
C PRO A 421 -11.76 20.70 7.60
N GLY A 422 -11.28 20.34 6.41
CA GLY A 422 -10.58 19.10 6.12
C GLY A 422 -11.21 18.30 4.96
N HIS A 423 -10.44 17.43 4.31
CA HIS A 423 -10.85 16.70 3.11
C HIS A 423 -10.67 15.18 3.20
N VAL A 424 -9.89 14.67 4.16
CA VAL A 424 -9.70 13.23 4.38
C VAL A 424 -9.90 12.93 5.85
N TYR A 425 -10.78 11.99 6.15
CA TYR A 425 -11.07 11.57 7.53
C TYR A 425 -10.98 10.06 7.66
N GLN A 426 -10.48 9.60 8.80
CA GLN A 426 -10.46 8.19 9.17
C GLN A 426 -11.53 7.93 10.22
N VAL A 427 -12.29 6.86 10.03
CA VAL A 427 -13.20 6.30 11.02
C VAL A 427 -12.64 4.99 11.54
N THR A 428 -12.63 4.84 12.87
CA THR A 428 -12.34 3.57 13.53
C THR A 428 -13.56 3.15 14.34
N CYS A 429 -14.10 2.00 13.99
CA CYS A 429 -15.22 1.38 14.67
C CYS A 429 -14.77 0.25 15.61
N THR A 430 -15.51 0.07 16.69
CA THR A 430 -15.50 -1.18 17.48
C THR A 430 -16.48 -2.20 16.91
N ALA A 431 -16.71 -3.32 17.61
CA ALA A 431 -17.61 -4.41 17.19
C ALA A 431 -18.94 -3.91 16.58
N ASN A 432 -19.13 -4.20 15.28
CA ASN A 432 -20.26 -3.81 14.45
C ASN A 432 -20.59 -2.30 14.52
N CYS A 433 -19.57 -1.44 14.66
CA CYS A 433 -19.70 0.01 14.83
C CYS A 433 -20.67 0.44 15.95
N SER A 434 -20.85 -0.37 17.00
CA SER A 434 -21.62 0.03 18.20
C SER A 434 -21.07 1.30 18.85
N SER A 435 -19.77 1.55 18.69
CA SER A 435 -19.13 2.85 18.89
C SER A 435 -18.12 3.08 17.76
N PHE A 436 -17.87 4.36 17.46
CA PHE A 436 -16.91 4.76 16.44
C PHE A 436 -16.29 6.12 16.79
N THR A 437 -15.13 6.40 16.23
CA THR A 437 -14.42 7.68 16.35
C THR A 437 -13.97 8.14 14.98
N TRP A 438 -14.12 9.44 14.72
CA TRP A 438 -13.55 10.09 13.54
C TRP A 438 -12.32 10.90 13.90
N VAL A 439 -11.33 10.88 13.03
CA VAL A 439 -10.13 11.71 13.10
C VAL A 439 -9.92 12.39 11.74
N ASP A 440 -9.70 13.70 11.75
CA ASP A 440 -9.26 14.43 10.56
C ASP A 440 -7.82 14.03 10.21
N LYS A 441 -7.62 13.56 8.98
CA LYS A 441 -6.35 13.11 8.42
C LYS A 441 -5.89 13.99 7.27
N SER A 442 -6.47 15.18 7.12
CA SER A 442 -6.16 16.10 6.04
C SER A 442 -4.74 16.66 6.13
N GLY A 443 -4.23 16.87 7.34
CA GLY A 443 -2.84 17.29 7.54
C GLY A 443 -2.50 18.59 6.80
N ASN A 444 -1.51 18.53 5.91
CA ASN A 444 -1.08 19.64 5.04
C ASN A 444 -1.70 19.61 3.62
N LEU A 445 -2.74 18.80 3.36
CA LEU A 445 -3.42 18.81 2.06
C LEU A 445 -3.92 20.23 1.72
N PRO A 446 -3.81 20.66 0.45
CA PRO A 446 -4.40 21.92 0.03
C PRO A 446 -5.92 21.88 0.15
N ASN A 447 -6.54 23.05 0.35
CA ASN A 447 -8.01 23.20 0.35
C ASN A 447 -8.57 23.06 -1.08
N VAL A 448 -8.63 21.82 -1.56
CA VAL A 448 -9.20 21.41 -2.85
C VAL A 448 -9.94 20.07 -2.64
N PRO A 449 -11.00 19.79 -3.42
CA PRO A 449 -11.73 18.53 -3.33
C PRO A 449 -10.82 17.31 -3.47
N ILE A 450 -11.04 16.30 -2.61
CA ILE A 450 -10.46 14.96 -2.77
C ILE A 450 -11.55 14.05 -3.32
N ASN A 451 -11.36 13.57 -4.55
CA ASN A 451 -12.35 12.78 -5.27
C ASN A 451 -12.13 11.28 -5.13
N ALA A 452 -10.92 10.84 -4.78
CA ALA A 452 -10.57 9.43 -4.63
C ALA A 452 -9.63 9.21 -3.45
N ILE A 453 -9.76 8.09 -2.74
CA ILE A 453 -8.83 7.67 -1.69
C ILE A 453 -8.63 6.16 -1.76
N ILE A 454 -7.39 5.70 -1.59
CA ILE A 454 -7.10 4.27 -1.52
C ILE A 454 -5.90 4.00 -0.61
N VAL A 455 -5.95 2.88 0.11
CA VAL A 455 -4.87 2.44 1.01
C VAL A 455 -3.99 1.45 0.28
N ASN A 456 -2.67 1.51 0.48
CA ASN A 456 -1.75 0.52 -0.07
C ASN A 456 -1.82 -0.81 0.73
N PRO A 457 -2.24 -1.94 0.14
CA PRO A 457 -2.30 -3.23 0.85
C PRO A 457 -0.95 -3.78 1.29
N ASN A 458 0.14 -3.45 0.59
CA ASN A 458 1.50 -3.87 0.96
C ASN A 458 2.11 -3.02 2.08
N TRP A 459 1.56 -1.82 2.29
CA TRP A 459 2.02 -0.87 3.30
C TRP A 459 0.84 -0.05 3.80
N PRO A 460 0.03 -0.57 4.74
CA PRO A 460 -1.25 0.05 5.13
C PRO A 460 -1.13 1.46 5.73
N GLN A 461 0.07 1.86 6.15
CA GLN A 461 0.34 3.23 6.59
C GLN A 461 0.40 4.22 5.42
N GLN A 462 0.68 3.74 4.20
CA GLN A 462 0.68 4.54 3.00
C GLN A 462 -0.74 4.65 2.41
N VAL A 463 -1.18 5.88 2.22
CA VAL A 463 -2.50 6.20 1.66
C VAL A 463 -2.35 7.21 0.54
N PHE A 464 -3.08 6.98 -0.55
CA PHE A 464 -3.13 7.84 -1.73
C PHE A 464 -4.45 8.61 -1.76
N ALA A 465 -4.39 9.88 -2.15
CA ALA A 465 -5.54 10.76 -2.31
C ALA A 465 -5.50 11.45 -3.68
N GLY A 466 -6.53 11.23 -4.49
CA GLY A 466 -6.72 11.87 -5.78
C GLY A 466 -7.55 13.14 -5.65
N SER A 467 -7.03 14.26 -6.13
CA SER A 467 -7.70 15.57 -6.05
C SER A 467 -7.88 16.23 -7.41
N ASP A 468 -8.57 17.36 -7.42
CA ASP A 468 -8.69 18.23 -8.60
C ASP A 468 -7.34 18.78 -9.10
N TRP A 469 -6.28 18.68 -8.27
CA TRP A 469 -4.95 19.22 -8.56
C TRP A 469 -3.89 18.13 -8.75
N GLY A 470 -4.27 16.85 -8.73
CA GLY A 470 -3.39 15.71 -8.96
C GLY A 470 -3.41 14.68 -7.82
N LEU A 471 -2.43 13.79 -7.84
CA LEU A 471 -2.27 12.72 -6.86
C LEU A 471 -1.40 13.18 -5.68
N TYR A 472 -1.83 12.85 -4.47
CA TYR A 472 -1.09 13.03 -3.23
C TYR A 472 -0.95 11.69 -2.51
N TYR A 473 0.08 11.55 -1.68
CA TYR A 473 0.25 10.39 -0.81
C TYR A 473 0.84 10.79 0.53
N THR A 474 0.53 10.03 1.58
CA THR A 474 1.27 10.02 2.84
C THR A 474 1.79 8.62 3.06
N ASP A 475 2.99 8.50 3.63
CA ASP A 475 3.60 7.23 4.01
C ASP A 475 3.27 6.83 5.45
N ASN A 476 2.65 7.72 6.21
CA ASN A 476 2.26 7.49 7.59
C ASN A 476 0.92 8.15 7.92
N ILE A 477 -0.18 7.48 7.57
CA ILE A 477 -1.53 7.92 7.92
C ILE A 477 -1.83 7.86 9.42
N ASN A 478 -1.01 7.16 10.22
CA ASN A 478 -1.23 6.99 11.65
C ASN A 478 -0.93 8.25 12.47
N GLU A 479 -0.15 9.19 11.92
CA GLU A 479 0.09 10.48 12.55
C GLU A 479 -1.22 11.22 12.84
N ALA A 480 -1.25 11.99 13.93
CA ALA A 480 -2.42 12.82 14.27
C ALA A 480 -2.69 13.87 13.18
N SER A 481 -1.64 14.34 12.50
CA SER A 481 -1.70 15.25 11.35
C SER A 481 -0.70 14.77 10.30
N PRO A 482 -1.12 13.90 9.36
CA PRO A 482 -0.23 13.29 8.38
C PRO A 482 0.39 14.33 7.43
N THR A 483 1.63 14.09 7.02
CA THR A 483 2.26 14.89 5.96
C THR A 483 2.03 14.26 4.59
N TRP A 484 1.23 14.93 3.76
CA TRP A 484 0.97 14.58 2.37
C TRP A 484 1.98 15.21 1.42
N GLN A 485 2.41 14.41 0.46
CA GLN A 485 3.34 14.75 -0.61
C GLN A 485 2.61 14.72 -1.95
N LYS A 486 2.82 15.72 -2.80
CA LYS A 486 2.29 15.71 -4.16
C LYS A 486 3.12 14.77 -5.03
N PHE A 487 2.47 13.84 -5.70
CA PHE A 487 3.12 12.95 -6.65
C PHE A 487 3.51 13.70 -7.92
N THR A 488 4.76 13.55 -8.37
CA THR A 488 5.33 14.32 -9.50
C THR A 488 6.04 13.47 -10.55
N ALA A 489 5.96 12.13 -10.46
CA ALA A 489 6.66 11.21 -11.35
C ALA A 489 5.92 11.01 -12.70
N GLY A 490 5.87 12.07 -13.51
CA GLY A 490 5.33 12.02 -14.89
C GLY A 490 3.81 12.18 -15.02
N LEU A 491 3.09 12.28 -13.91
CA LEU A 491 1.65 12.60 -13.91
C LEU A 491 1.45 14.11 -14.15
N PRO A 492 0.71 14.54 -15.20
CA PRO A 492 0.37 15.95 -15.38
C PRO A 492 -0.60 16.44 -14.29
N ASN A 493 -0.72 17.77 -14.13
CA ASN A 493 -1.79 18.33 -13.31
C ASN A 493 -3.14 18.03 -13.99
N ALA A 494 -3.88 17.10 -13.41
CA ALA A 494 -5.19 16.67 -13.87
C ALA A 494 -6.06 16.29 -12.67
N MET A 495 -7.37 16.39 -12.82
CA MET A 495 -8.29 15.92 -11.78
C MET A 495 -8.25 14.39 -11.76
N ILE A 496 -8.05 13.84 -10.56
CA ILE A 496 -8.01 12.40 -10.34
C ILE A 496 -9.36 12.00 -9.78
N TRP A 497 -10.11 11.16 -10.50
CA TRP A 497 -11.48 10.77 -10.11
C TRP A 497 -11.56 9.37 -9.52
N GLU A 498 -10.69 8.46 -9.95
CA GLU A 498 -10.66 7.10 -9.41
C GLU A 498 -9.21 6.62 -9.28
N LEU A 499 -8.95 5.92 -8.18
CA LEU A 499 -7.71 5.20 -7.91
C LEU A 499 -8.03 3.72 -7.78
N ARG A 500 -7.18 2.87 -8.36
CA ARG A 500 -7.28 1.42 -8.17
C ARG A 500 -5.92 0.82 -7.85
N VAL A 501 -5.91 -0.07 -6.88
CA VAL A 501 -4.85 -1.06 -6.73
C VAL A 501 -5.36 -2.33 -7.39
N ASP A 502 -4.48 -3.05 -8.10
CA ASP A 502 -4.85 -4.34 -8.69
C ASP A 502 -4.92 -5.45 -7.62
N TYR A 503 -5.65 -6.54 -7.89
CA TYR A 503 -5.88 -7.62 -6.91
C TYR A 503 -4.62 -8.19 -6.25
N GLY A 504 -3.50 -8.23 -6.99
CA GLY A 504 -2.21 -8.73 -6.52
C GLY A 504 -1.39 -7.71 -5.73
N ALA A 505 -1.91 -6.49 -5.54
CA ALA A 505 -1.20 -5.36 -4.96
C ALA A 505 0.16 -5.07 -5.64
N THR A 506 0.20 -5.14 -6.97
CA THR A 506 1.43 -4.95 -7.75
C THR A 506 1.52 -3.56 -8.40
N ALA A 507 0.40 -2.86 -8.58
CA ALA A 507 0.30 -1.59 -9.27
C ALA A 507 -0.75 -0.66 -8.62
N LEU A 508 -0.43 0.64 -8.62
CA LEU A 508 -1.42 1.73 -8.47
C LEU A 508 -1.77 2.26 -9.85
N VAL A 509 -3.07 2.32 -10.15
CA VAL A 509 -3.63 2.85 -11.39
C VAL A 509 -4.49 4.07 -11.08
N VAL A 510 -4.33 5.10 -11.89
CA VAL A 510 -4.90 6.42 -11.71
C VAL A 510 -5.72 6.77 -12.96
N PHE A 511 -7.02 6.97 -12.80
CA PHE A 511 -7.91 7.43 -13.86
C PHE A 511 -8.13 8.94 -13.73
N THR A 512 -7.84 9.66 -14.81
CA THR A 512 -7.86 11.12 -14.82
C THR A 512 -8.99 11.66 -15.67
N ARG A 513 -9.45 12.86 -15.32
CA ARG A 513 -10.24 13.67 -16.24
C ARG A 513 -9.31 14.33 -17.26
N SER A 514 -9.59 14.05 -18.53
CA SER A 514 -8.96 14.62 -19.72
C SER A 514 -7.47 14.30 -19.94
N ARG A 515 -6.87 13.31 -19.24
CA ARG A 515 -5.46 12.88 -19.43
C ARG A 515 -5.25 11.38 -19.53
N GLY A 516 -6.32 10.59 -19.69
CA GLY A 516 -6.26 9.13 -19.78
C GLY A 516 -6.00 8.44 -18.43
N ALA A 517 -5.29 7.32 -18.47
CA ALA A 517 -4.96 6.53 -17.29
C ALA A 517 -3.44 6.32 -17.18
N TYR A 518 -2.95 6.23 -15.95
CA TYR A 518 -1.53 6.02 -15.65
C TYR A 518 -1.39 4.90 -14.62
N ALA A 519 -0.29 4.15 -14.70
CA ALA A 519 -0.01 3.07 -13.76
C ALA A 519 1.45 3.10 -13.32
N TRP A 520 1.70 2.78 -12.05
CA TRP A 520 3.03 2.60 -11.48
C TRP A 520 3.05 1.31 -10.65
N PRO A 521 4.21 0.62 -10.56
CA PRO A 521 4.39 -0.43 -9.56
C PRO A 521 4.03 0.09 -8.17
N LEU A 522 3.28 -0.71 -7.42
CA LEU A 522 2.85 -0.34 -6.07
C LEU A 522 4.05 -0.44 -5.12
N PRO A 523 4.33 0.58 -4.30
CA PRO A 523 5.38 0.51 -3.31
C PRO A 523 5.15 -0.64 -2.31
N VAL A 524 6.21 -1.35 -1.96
CA VAL A 524 6.26 -2.16 -0.75
C VAL A 524 6.89 -1.28 0.33
N GLY A 525 6.30 -1.24 1.53
CA GLY A 525 6.79 -0.38 2.60
C GLY A 525 8.22 -0.71 3.04
N PRO A 526 8.83 0.13 3.89
CA PRO A 526 10.14 -0.16 4.45
C PRO A 526 10.09 -1.49 5.22
N ASN A 527 10.98 -2.41 4.89
CA ASN A 527 11.08 -3.70 5.57
C ASN A 527 12.23 -3.62 6.58
N TYR A 528 11.92 -3.47 7.86
CA TYR A 528 12.90 -3.59 8.95
C TYR A 528 12.94 -5.04 9.43
N ASN A 529 14.13 -5.59 9.67
CA ASN A 529 14.27 -6.91 10.27
C ASN A 529 15.65 -7.07 10.89
N VAL A 530 15.76 -7.91 11.92
CA VAL A 530 17.02 -8.16 12.63
C VAL A 530 17.15 -9.63 13.00
N VAL A 531 18.37 -10.14 12.92
CA VAL A 531 18.73 -11.47 13.41
C VAL A 531 19.96 -11.37 14.29
N VAL A 532 19.94 -12.01 15.45
CA VAL A 532 21.03 -12.00 16.43
C VAL A 532 21.59 -13.41 16.60
N SER A 533 22.90 -13.58 16.48
CA SER A 533 23.54 -14.87 16.72
C SER A 533 23.58 -15.22 18.21
N ASN A 534 23.71 -16.50 18.55
CA ASN A 534 24.20 -16.88 19.88
C ASN A 534 25.70 -16.62 20.00
N SER A 535 26.22 -16.53 21.22
CA SER A 535 27.65 -16.40 21.50
C SER A 535 28.06 -17.35 22.63
N THR A 536 29.22 -17.98 22.51
CA THR A 536 29.81 -18.76 23.58
C THR A 536 31.23 -18.29 23.89
N ALA A 537 31.57 -18.24 25.17
CA ALA A 537 32.89 -17.86 25.65
C ALA A 537 33.28 -18.71 26.85
N SER A 538 34.56 -18.69 27.18
CA SER A 538 35.06 -19.22 28.44
C SER A 538 36.19 -18.37 28.99
N GLY A 539 36.36 -18.38 30.30
CA GLY A 539 37.39 -17.59 30.98
C GLY A 539 37.76 -18.23 32.32
N MET A 540 38.87 -17.79 32.91
CA MET A 540 39.29 -18.28 34.23
C MET A 540 38.44 -17.62 35.33
N PRO A 541 38.29 -18.25 36.51
CA PRO A 541 37.66 -17.60 37.66
C PRO A 541 38.31 -16.24 37.96
N GLY A 542 37.48 -15.23 38.21
CA GLY A 542 37.92 -13.86 38.50
C GLY A 542 38.38 -13.05 37.28
N SER A 543 38.23 -13.59 36.05
CA SER A 543 38.52 -12.87 34.80
C SER A 543 37.25 -12.41 34.08
N GLU A 544 37.43 -11.57 33.06
CA GLU A 544 36.35 -11.19 32.14
C GLU A 544 36.41 -12.02 30.87
N ALA A 545 35.29 -12.61 30.46
CA ALA A 545 35.13 -13.27 29.18
C ALA A 545 34.36 -12.36 28.20
N THR A 546 34.89 -12.16 27.00
CA THR A 546 34.23 -11.38 25.95
C THR A 546 33.31 -12.27 25.13
N GLN A 547 32.02 -11.95 25.12
CA GLN A 547 31.02 -12.54 24.22
C GLN A 547 30.83 -11.62 23.02
N THR A 548 30.82 -12.18 21.81
CA THR A 548 30.67 -11.43 20.56
C THR A 548 29.45 -11.94 19.79
N PHE A 549 28.41 -11.12 19.72
CA PHE A 549 27.19 -11.39 18.97
C PHE A 549 27.30 -10.76 17.58
N VAL A 550 26.77 -11.44 16.57
CA VAL A 550 26.58 -10.87 15.22
C VAL A 550 25.11 -10.44 15.11
N VAL A 551 24.91 -9.14 14.94
CA VAL A 551 23.62 -8.54 14.63
C VAL A 551 23.55 -8.32 13.13
N SER A 552 22.57 -8.94 12.48
CA SER A 552 22.37 -8.84 11.03
C SER A 552 21.10 -8.07 10.74
N ASN A 553 21.21 -6.96 10.01
CA ASN A 553 20.04 -6.28 9.44
C ASN A 553 19.62 -7.04 8.18
N THR A 554 18.53 -7.80 8.29
CA THR A 554 17.96 -8.58 7.18
C THR A 554 16.81 -7.86 6.48
N GLY A 555 16.55 -6.61 6.87
CA GLY A 555 15.60 -5.71 6.24
C GLY A 555 16.12 -5.09 4.93
N SER A 556 15.24 -4.33 4.26
CA SER A 556 15.56 -3.52 3.07
C SER A 556 16.08 -2.12 3.40
N GLU A 557 15.89 -1.67 4.64
CA GLU A 557 16.24 -0.32 5.08
C GLU A 557 17.42 -0.31 6.06
N ASP A 558 18.18 0.79 6.03
CA ASP A 558 19.14 1.09 7.08
C ASP A 558 18.42 1.28 8.41
N ASP A 559 18.94 0.71 9.49
CA ASP A 559 18.29 0.73 10.80
C ASP A 559 19.29 1.00 11.92
N ALA A 560 18.77 1.37 13.08
CA ALA A 560 19.51 1.47 14.32
C ALA A 560 18.80 0.65 15.40
N TYR A 561 19.55 -0.10 16.19
CA TYR A 561 18.98 -1.03 17.16
C TYR A 561 19.30 -0.64 18.59
N THR A 562 18.29 -0.67 19.46
CA THR A 562 18.52 -0.60 20.91
C THR A 562 18.95 -1.96 21.43
N LEU A 563 20.01 -1.97 22.22
CA LEU A 563 20.57 -3.18 22.84
C LEU A 563 20.15 -3.25 24.32
N ALA A 564 19.60 -4.38 24.74
CA ALA A 564 19.22 -4.64 26.12
C ALA A 564 19.75 -6.01 26.58
N LEU A 565 20.30 -6.05 27.80
CA LEU A 565 20.78 -7.29 28.42
C LEU A 565 19.80 -7.73 29.51
N ILE A 566 19.46 -9.01 29.50
CA ILE A 566 18.73 -9.67 30.58
C ILE A 566 19.73 -10.64 31.25
N PRO A 567 20.35 -10.22 32.37
CA PRO A 567 21.31 -11.06 33.10
C PRO A 567 20.61 -12.20 33.85
N ASP A 568 21.35 -13.27 34.11
CA ASP A 568 20.98 -14.34 35.05
C ASP A 568 21.76 -14.15 36.36
N ASP A 569 22.96 -14.72 36.48
CA ASP A 569 23.74 -14.68 37.74
C ASP A 569 25.06 -13.90 37.66
N TRP A 570 25.81 -13.94 36.54
CA TRP A 570 27.11 -13.25 36.45
C TRP A 570 26.96 -11.79 36.00
N ALA A 571 27.85 -10.92 36.48
CA ALA A 571 27.79 -9.50 36.15
C ALA A 571 28.16 -9.26 34.67
N LEU A 572 27.34 -8.45 33.98
CA LEU A 572 27.49 -8.14 32.57
C LEU A 572 27.83 -6.66 32.34
N THR A 573 28.69 -6.38 31.37
CA THR A 573 28.97 -5.03 30.88
C THR A 573 28.79 -4.99 29.37
N LEU A 574 27.84 -4.19 28.87
CA LEU A 574 27.69 -3.92 27.45
C LEU A 574 28.79 -2.96 27.00
N VAL A 575 29.67 -3.41 26.09
CA VAL A 575 30.80 -2.60 25.58
C VAL A 575 30.37 -1.78 24.37
N THR A 576 29.58 -2.38 23.48
CA THR A 576 29.11 -1.71 22.27
C THR A 576 28.08 -0.63 22.59
N ALA A 577 28.24 0.55 21.99
CA ALA A 577 27.31 1.66 22.18
C ALA A 577 25.90 1.31 21.64
N SER A 578 24.88 1.76 22.38
CA SER A 578 23.47 1.66 22.01
C SER A 578 22.93 3.08 21.79
N PRO A 579 22.24 3.37 20.66
CA PRO A 579 21.84 2.42 19.62
C PRO A 579 22.97 2.04 18.64
N LEU A 580 22.87 0.83 18.06
CA LEU A 580 23.78 0.29 17.05
C LEU A 580 23.21 0.47 15.65
N SER A 581 23.85 1.27 14.80
CA SER A 581 23.43 1.44 13.39
C SER A 581 23.98 0.33 12.49
N VAL A 582 23.12 -0.27 11.68
CA VAL A 582 23.49 -1.30 10.69
C VAL A 582 22.75 -1.05 9.38
N THR A 583 23.52 -0.87 8.31
CA THR A 583 23.00 -0.70 6.94
C THR A 583 22.22 -1.94 6.49
N ALA A 584 21.22 -1.76 5.62
CA ALA A 584 20.43 -2.84 5.05
C ALA A 584 21.30 -3.97 4.47
N GLY A 585 20.99 -5.22 4.81
CA GLY A 585 21.72 -6.40 4.36
C GLY A 585 23.14 -6.58 4.94
N MET A 586 23.58 -5.69 5.83
CA MET A 586 24.90 -5.75 6.48
C MET A 586 24.80 -6.33 7.90
N THR A 587 25.98 -6.63 8.47
CA THR A 587 26.10 -7.10 9.85
C THR A 587 27.01 -6.21 10.66
N ALA A 588 26.80 -6.19 11.98
CA ALA A 588 27.66 -5.54 12.96
C ALA A 588 27.83 -6.44 14.18
N THR A 589 28.89 -6.22 14.96
CA THR A 589 29.18 -7.01 16.16
C THR A 589 28.81 -6.26 17.43
N VAL A 590 28.23 -6.98 18.39
CA VAL A 590 27.97 -6.50 19.75
C VAL A 590 28.87 -7.27 20.71
N GLU A 591 29.67 -6.54 21.48
CA GLU A 591 30.55 -7.09 22.51
C GLU A 591 29.95 -6.89 23.90
N VAL A 592 29.89 -7.98 24.66
CA VAL A 592 29.44 -8.00 26.07
C VAL A 592 30.53 -8.68 26.89
N LEU A 593 30.98 -8.02 27.97
CA LEU A 593 31.90 -8.61 28.93
C LEU A 593 31.12 -9.29 30.04
N VAL A 594 31.51 -10.52 30.35
CA VAL A 594 30.96 -11.32 31.44
C VAL A 594 32.02 -11.47 32.52
N SER A 595 31.76 -10.97 33.72
CA SER A 595 32.66 -11.11 34.86
C SER A 595 32.46 -12.47 35.54
N ILE A 596 33.43 -13.37 35.40
CA ILE A 596 33.36 -14.70 36.01
C ILE A 596 33.70 -14.57 37.50
N PRO A 597 32.86 -15.07 38.43
CA PRO A 597 33.15 -15.04 39.87
C PRO A 597 34.50 -15.68 40.20
N ALA A 598 35.21 -15.14 41.19
CA ALA A 598 36.54 -15.63 41.58
C ALA A 598 36.49 -17.02 42.24
N ASP A 599 35.33 -17.41 42.76
CA ASP A 599 35.03 -18.69 43.40
C ASP A 599 34.31 -19.68 42.47
N ALA A 600 34.15 -19.35 41.19
CA ALA A 600 33.51 -20.23 40.22
C ALA A 600 34.33 -21.52 40.01
N VAL A 601 33.63 -22.65 39.97
CA VAL A 601 34.23 -24.00 39.82
C VAL A 601 34.10 -24.53 38.39
N SER A 602 34.78 -25.63 38.07
CA SER A 602 34.91 -26.13 36.68
C SER A 602 33.58 -26.50 36.00
N THR A 603 32.53 -26.78 36.79
CA THR A 603 31.20 -27.11 36.28
C THR A 603 30.28 -25.91 36.12
N ASP A 604 30.70 -24.72 36.58
CA ASP A 604 29.84 -23.54 36.55
C ASP A 604 29.74 -22.96 35.14
N THR A 605 28.52 -22.58 34.77
CA THR A 605 28.20 -21.90 33.53
C THR A 605 27.13 -20.86 33.82
N ASP A 606 27.22 -19.70 33.16
CA ASP A 606 26.19 -18.67 33.21
C ASP A 606 25.66 -18.39 31.81
N SER A 607 24.40 -17.96 31.72
CA SER A 607 23.78 -17.60 30.46
C SER A 607 22.97 -16.32 30.58
N PHE A 608 23.00 -15.48 29.55
CA PHE A 608 22.20 -14.26 29.50
C PHE A 608 21.60 -14.05 28.12
N LEU A 609 20.61 -13.17 28.03
CA LEU A 609 19.99 -12.80 26.76
C LEU A 609 20.42 -11.39 26.33
N LEU A 610 20.88 -11.26 25.09
CA LEU A 610 20.97 -9.97 24.40
C LEU A 610 19.74 -9.81 23.53
N THR A 611 18.87 -8.86 23.85
CA THR A 611 17.74 -8.46 23.00
C THR A 611 18.12 -7.23 22.18
N VAL A 612 17.85 -7.31 20.88
CA VAL A 612 18.12 -6.26 19.91
C VAL A 612 16.79 -5.85 19.27
N THR A 613 16.40 -4.60 19.48
CA THR A 613 15.10 -4.07 19.02
C THR A 613 15.32 -2.98 17.98
N SER A 614 14.59 -3.05 16.86
CA SER A 614 14.64 -2.04 15.79
C SER A 614 14.14 -0.68 16.30
N LEU A 615 14.80 0.41 15.91
CA LEU A 615 14.26 1.77 16.12
C LEU A 615 13.33 2.18 14.97
N GLY A 616 13.56 1.68 13.76
CA GLY A 616 12.67 1.90 12.61
C GLY A 616 11.29 1.26 12.78
N GLU A 617 11.23 0.09 13.41
CA GLU A 617 9.99 -0.61 13.77
C GLU A 617 10.08 -1.23 15.18
N PRO A 618 9.72 -0.49 16.24
CA PRO A 618 9.91 -0.92 17.63
C PRO A 618 9.17 -2.20 18.04
N SER A 619 8.23 -2.68 17.23
CA SER A 619 7.59 -3.99 17.45
C SER A 619 8.46 -5.18 17.04
N LEU A 620 9.55 -4.96 16.28
CA LEU A 620 10.46 -5.99 15.82
C LEU A 620 11.72 -6.06 16.69
N SER A 621 12.01 -7.27 17.16
CA SER A 621 13.21 -7.58 17.94
C SER A 621 13.61 -9.04 17.72
N ASP A 622 14.88 -9.32 17.93
CA ASP A 622 15.40 -10.68 18.03
C ASP A 622 16.36 -10.78 19.22
N SER A 623 16.66 -11.99 19.67
CA SER A 623 17.51 -12.22 20.83
C SER A 623 18.49 -13.36 20.64
N GLY A 624 19.74 -13.11 21.05
CA GLY A 624 20.80 -14.11 21.10
C GLY A 624 21.11 -14.51 22.54
N VAL A 625 21.37 -15.80 22.76
CA VAL A 625 21.82 -16.33 24.05
C VAL A 625 23.36 -16.29 24.10
N GLY A 626 23.89 -15.63 25.13
CA GLY A 626 25.29 -15.71 25.51
C GLY A 626 25.48 -16.80 26.56
N THR A 627 26.38 -17.77 26.35
CA THR A 627 26.72 -18.78 27.36
C THR A 627 28.20 -18.74 27.68
N THR A 628 28.54 -18.56 28.96
CA THR A 628 29.93 -18.47 29.41
C THR A 628 30.23 -19.63 30.35
N ALA A 629 31.28 -20.39 30.06
CA ALA A 629 31.73 -21.50 30.91
C ALA A 629 33.03 -21.13 31.63
N VAL A 630 33.23 -21.68 32.83
CA VAL A 630 34.53 -21.60 33.50
C VAL A 630 35.55 -22.44 32.73
N SER A 631 36.75 -21.90 32.55
CA SER A 631 37.91 -22.58 31.97
C SER A 631 39.04 -22.69 32.99
N GLY A 632 39.87 -23.72 32.82
CA GLY A 632 40.97 -24.03 33.72
C GLY A 632 41.01 -25.51 34.03
N THR A 633 42.18 -26.01 34.45
CA THR A 633 42.36 -27.40 34.85
C THR A 633 42.85 -27.45 36.29
N ALA A 634 42.23 -28.27 37.12
CA ALA A 634 42.83 -28.68 38.40
C ALA A 634 43.81 -29.83 38.15
N ASP A 635 44.94 -29.80 38.84
CA ASP A 635 45.88 -30.92 38.88
C ASP A 635 46.70 -30.85 40.18
N ILE A 636 47.05 -32.01 40.71
CA ILE A 636 47.65 -32.15 42.05
C ILE A 636 48.85 -33.08 41.98
N GLU A 637 50.01 -32.55 42.33
CA GLU A 637 51.21 -33.35 42.54
C GLU A 637 51.54 -33.42 44.04
N VAL A 638 51.81 -34.63 44.54
CA VAL A 638 52.20 -34.85 45.95
C VAL A 638 53.52 -35.59 45.99
N SER A 639 54.47 -35.06 46.76
CA SER A 639 55.78 -35.67 46.96
C SER A 639 56.17 -35.64 48.45
N GLY A 640 56.98 -36.59 48.90
CA GLY A 640 57.42 -36.67 50.29
C GLY A 640 57.78 -38.10 50.67
N ASP A 641 58.39 -38.26 51.84
CA ASP A 641 58.66 -39.60 52.38
C ASP A 641 57.34 -40.26 52.78
N THR A 642 57.12 -41.49 52.29
CA THR A 642 55.89 -42.26 52.54
C THR A 642 56.10 -43.43 53.49
N THR A 643 57.32 -43.61 54.00
CA THR A 643 57.65 -44.71 54.92
C THR A 643 58.19 -44.18 56.23
N GLY A 644 57.72 -44.77 57.33
CA GLY A 644 58.11 -44.38 58.69
C GLY A 644 58.34 -45.60 59.57
N VAL A 645 59.31 -45.50 60.48
CA VAL A 645 59.63 -46.56 61.44
C VAL A 645 59.73 -45.95 62.82
N GLY A 646 59.09 -46.57 63.80
CA GLY A 646 59.16 -46.15 65.20
C GLY A 646 58.77 -47.27 66.16
N LEU A 647 58.59 -46.91 67.43
CA LEU A 647 58.13 -47.83 68.48
C LEU A 647 56.65 -47.60 68.81
N THR A 648 55.98 -48.62 69.34
CA THR A 648 54.59 -48.49 69.82
C THR A 648 54.44 -47.32 70.80
N GLY A 649 53.51 -46.41 70.51
CA GLY A 649 53.26 -45.20 71.27
C GLY A 649 53.95 -43.94 70.72
N GLU A 650 54.89 -44.07 69.79
CA GLU A 650 55.50 -42.92 69.10
C GLU A 650 54.61 -42.39 67.99
N THR A 651 54.65 -41.07 67.77
CA THR A 651 53.96 -40.41 66.66
C THR A 651 54.96 -40.11 65.55
N ILE A 652 54.77 -40.77 64.41
CA ILE A 652 55.52 -40.46 63.19
C ILE A 652 54.83 -39.31 62.47
N THR A 653 55.62 -38.32 62.05
CA THR A 653 55.15 -37.16 61.30
C THR A 653 55.63 -37.24 59.86
N TYR A 654 54.69 -37.42 58.94
CA TYR A 654 54.92 -37.33 57.50
C TYR A 654 54.71 -35.89 57.05
N THR A 655 55.63 -35.39 56.22
CA THR A 655 55.51 -34.07 55.59
C THR A 655 55.39 -34.27 54.09
N LEU A 656 54.19 -34.13 53.56
CA LEU A 656 53.88 -34.24 52.14
C LEU A 656 53.90 -32.84 51.53
N LEU A 657 54.75 -32.61 50.54
CA LEU A 657 54.73 -31.40 49.72
C LEU A 657 53.64 -31.56 48.65
N VAL A 658 52.57 -30.80 48.78
CA VAL A 658 51.46 -30.75 47.82
C VAL A 658 51.66 -29.54 46.93
N THR A 659 51.70 -29.75 45.62
CA THR A 659 51.84 -28.71 44.59
C THR A 659 50.57 -28.68 43.75
N ASN A 660 49.99 -27.48 43.58
CA ASN A 660 48.94 -27.26 42.59
C ASN A 660 49.59 -27.15 41.21
N THR A 661 49.53 -28.20 40.40
CA THR A 661 50.04 -28.21 39.02
C THR A 661 48.98 -27.77 38.00
N GLY A 662 47.76 -27.48 38.46
CA GLY A 662 46.68 -26.93 37.67
C GLY A 662 46.92 -25.48 37.23
N THR A 663 45.97 -24.93 36.47
CA THR A 663 46.03 -23.56 35.93
C THR A 663 45.24 -22.55 36.73
N VAL A 664 44.50 -22.99 37.76
CA VAL A 664 43.65 -22.14 38.60
C VAL A 664 44.13 -22.17 40.04
N THR A 665 43.86 -21.08 40.77
CA THR A 665 44.03 -21.06 42.22
C THR A 665 43.02 -22.03 42.84
N ASP A 666 43.46 -22.92 43.71
CA ASP A 666 42.63 -24.02 44.21
C ASP A 666 42.84 -24.25 45.71
N THR A 667 41.85 -24.88 46.34
CA THR A 667 41.97 -25.46 47.68
C THR A 667 41.80 -26.97 47.60
N PHE A 668 42.39 -27.69 48.54
CA PHE A 668 42.36 -29.15 48.53
C PHE A 668 41.73 -29.66 49.81
N THR A 669 40.69 -30.49 49.65
CA THR A 669 40.15 -31.24 50.77
C THR A 669 41.04 -32.44 51.04
N VAL A 670 41.32 -32.71 52.31
CA VAL A 670 42.19 -33.80 52.75
C VAL A 670 41.35 -34.84 53.47
N ALA A 671 41.37 -36.07 52.99
CA ALA A 671 40.71 -37.21 53.61
C ALA A 671 41.71 -38.32 53.90
N THR A 672 41.63 -38.91 55.09
CA THR A 672 42.44 -40.08 55.48
C THR A 672 41.60 -41.34 55.41
N GLY A 673 42.13 -42.40 54.82
CA GLY A 673 41.53 -43.73 54.78
C GLY A 673 41.45 -44.39 56.16
N ALA A 674 40.85 -45.58 56.19
CA ALA A 674 40.77 -46.38 57.41
C ALA A 674 42.17 -46.84 57.83
N SER A 675 42.51 -46.68 59.11
CA SER A 675 43.77 -47.13 59.70
C SER A 675 43.48 -47.76 61.06
N ALA A 676 44.27 -48.78 61.43
CA ALA A 676 44.20 -49.39 62.75
C ALA A 676 44.87 -48.50 63.81
N TRP A 677 45.69 -47.54 63.37
CA TRP A 677 46.43 -46.59 64.20
C TRP A 677 45.77 -45.20 64.17
N ALA A 678 46.07 -44.38 65.19
CA ALA A 678 45.47 -43.04 65.26
C ALA A 678 46.16 -42.11 64.25
N VAL A 679 45.40 -41.61 63.28
CA VAL A 679 45.86 -40.72 62.21
C VAL A 679 45.23 -39.34 62.37
N SER A 680 46.03 -38.29 62.15
CA SER A 680 45.55 -36.92 62.05
C SER A 680 46.26 -36.24 60.88
N ALA A 681 45.51 -35.57 60.01
CA ALA A 681 46.03 -34.79 58.89
C ALA A 681 45.72 -33.30 59.13
N GLY A 682 46.68 -32.44 58.76
CA GLY A 682 46.49 -30.99 58.76
C GLY A 682 45.60 -30.50 57.62
N THR A 683 45.46 -29.18 57.51
CA THR A 683 44.80 -28.52 56.39
C THR A 683 45.83 -27.85 55.48
N LEU A 684 45.45 -27.60 54.22
CA LEU A 684 46.25 -26.84 53.27
C LEU A 684 45.72 -25.41 53.13
N PRO A 685 46.59 -24.42 52.92
CA PRO A 685 46.15 -23.11 52.44
C PRO A 685 45.70 -23.20 50.98
N THR A 686 45.03 -22.16 50.51
CA THR A 686 44.78 -21.96 49.07
C THR A 686 46.10 -21.86 48.32
N LEU A 687 46.25 -22.61 47.23
CA LEU A 687 47.46 -22.66 46.41
C LEU A 687 47.18 -22.06 45.04
N ALA A 688 47.97 -21.04 44.68
CA ALA A 688 48.04 -20.54 43.31
C ALA A 688 48.69 -21.59 42.38
N PRO A 689 48.50 -21.50 41.04
CA PRO A 689 49.18 -22.35 40.07
C PRO A 689 50.70 -22.41 40.29
N GLY A 690 51.25 -23.61 40.37
CA GLY A 690 52.68 -23.87 40.62
C GLY A 690 53.14 -23.64 42.07
N ALA A 691 52.27 -23.22 42.98
CA ALA A 691 52.60 -23.07 44.39
C ALA A 691 52.51 -24.41 45.12
N SER A 692 53.37 -24.58 46.12
CA SER A 692 53.40 -25.77 46.98
C SER A 692 53.23 -25.42 48.45
N ALA A 693 52.59 -26.29 49.21
CA ALA A 693 52.55 -26.22 50.67
C ALA A 693 52.76 -27.59 51.31
N ALA A 694 53.31 -27.59 52.52
CA ALA A 694 53.52 -28.80 53.29
C ALA A 694 52.23 -29.21 54.02
N LEU A 695 51.73 -30.41 53.72
CA LEU A 695 50.70 -31.11 54.47
C LEU A 695 51.37 -32.03 55.49
N THR A 696 51.14 -31.75 56.78
CA THR A 696 51.60 -32.61 57.87
C THR A 696 50.55 -33.69 58.14
N VAL A 697 50.96 -34.97 58.11
CA VAL A 697 50.13 -36.11 58.51
C VAL A 697 50.85 -36.87 59.63
N THR A 698 50.19 -37.05 60.76
CA THR A 698 50.76 -37.78 61.91
C THR A 698 50.09 -39.12 62.10
N VAL A 699 50.88 -40.18 62.27
CA VAL A 699 50.42 -41.54 62.58
C VAL A 699 51.02 -41.95 63.92
N THR A 700 50.16 -42.25 64.90
CA THR A 700 50.61 -42.74 66.22
C THR A 700 50.62 -44.26 66.23
N ILE A 701 51.81 -44.87 66.35
CA ILE A 701 52.02 -46.31 66.20
C ILE A 701 51.27 -47.08 67.29
N GLY A 702 50.27 -47.85 66.88
CA GLY A 702 49.51 -48.76 67.75
C GLY A 702 50.15 -50.14 67.91
N SER A 703 49.35 -51.11 68.36
CA SER A 703 49.77 -52.52 68.41
C SER A 703 49.74 -53.14 67.01
N GLY A 704 50.80 -53.87 66.63
CA GLY A 704 50.94 -54.50 65.30
C GLY A 704 52.35 -54.33 64.75
N ALA A 705 52.67 -55.06 63.67
CA ALA A 705 53.99 -55.00 63.03
C ALA A 705 54.11 -53.83 62.03
N ALA A 706 53.03 -53.48 61.34
CA ALA A 706 52.93 -52.35 60.43
C ALA A 706 51.46 -51.97 60.21
N ASP A 707 51.21 -50.74 59.77
CA ASP A 707 49.91 -50.26 59.28
C ASP A 707 50.13 -49.31 58.09
N SER A 708 49.11 -49.17 57.26
CA SER A 708 49.12 -48.27 56.10
C SER A 708 47.89 -47.38 56.11
N VAL A 709 48.05 -46.10 55.79
CA VAL A 709 46.93 -45.17 55.63
C VAL A 709 47.03 -44.42 54.30
N ASP A 710 45.93 -44.42 53.56
CA ASP A 710 45.80 -43.61 52.35
C ASP A 710 45.44 -42.17 52.71
N VAL A 711 46.14 -41.20 52.16
CA VAL A 711 45.81 -39.78 52.25
C VAL A 711 45.37 -39.32 50.87
N THR A 712 44.09 -38.98 50.73
CA THR A 712 43.51 -38.51 49.48
C THR A 712 43.32 -37.00 49.53
N LEU A 713 43.85 -36.32 48.53
CA LEU A 713 43.69 -34.89 48.28
C LEU A 713 42.75 -34.73 47.09
N THR A 714 41.64 -34.03 47.28
CA THR A 714 40.66 -33.74 46.22
C THR A 714 40.57 -32.23 46.00
N SER A 715 40.69 -31.81 44.75
CA SER A 715 40.53 -30.42 44.32
C SER A 715 39.11 -29.92 44.64
N THR A 716 39.01 -28.66 45.09
CA THR A 716 37.72 -28.00 45.27
C THR A 716 37.21 -27.36 43.98
N PHE A 717 38.11 -26.98 43.08
CA PHE A 717 37.76 -26.46 41.77
C PHE A 717 37.19 -27.54 40.83
N ASP A 718 37.74 -28.75 40.88
CA ASP A 718 37.22 -29.92 40.17
C ASP A 718 37.31 -31.17 41.05
N THR A 719 36.17 -31.56 41.63
CA THR A 719 36.09 -32.71 42.53
C THR A 719 36.41 -34.06 41.88
N ALA A 720 36.47 -34.14 40.54
CA ALA A 720 36.93 -35.33 39.84
C ALA A 720 38.47 -35.49 39.88
N VAL A 721 39.20 -34.41 40.16
CA VAL A 721 40.66 -34.41 40.28
C VAL A 721 41.03 -34.68 41.74
N ALA A 722 41.53 -35.89 41.98
CA ALA A 722 42.06 -36.30 43.28
C ALA A 722 43.33 -37.14 43.11
N THR A 723 44.21 -37.06 44.10
CA THR A 723 45.42 -37.88 44.17
C THR A 723 45.52 -38.53 45.55
N THR A 724 46.00 -39.76 45.59
CA THR A 724 46.09 -40.55 46.82
C THR A 724 47.52 -41.01 47.03
N VAL A 725 48.05 -40.76 48.22
CA VAL A 725 49.37 -41.22 48.67
C VAL A 725 49.19 -42.17 49.85
N THR A 726 49.74 -43.37 49.76
CA THR A 726 49.74 -44.36 50.84
C THR A 726 50.96 -44.15 51.74
N LEU A 727 50.74 -43.99 53.04
CA LEU A 727 51.78 -43.90 54.06
C LEU A 727 51.92 -45.25 54.77
N GLU A 728 53.09 -45.86 54.70
CA GLU A 728 53.40 -47.14 55.34
C GLU A 728 54.24 -46.92 56.60
N THR A 729 53.69 -47.28 57.77
CA THR A 729 54.38 -47.12 59.05
C THR A 729 54.64 -48.48 59.68
N SER A 730 55.88 -48.78 60.06
CA SER A 730 56.26 -50.06 60.67
C SER A 730 56.80 -49.91 62.10
N ASN A 731 56.54 -50.93 62.92
CA ASN A 731 56.96 -51.02 64.31
C ASN A 731 58.24 -51.85 64.43
N SER A 732 59.34 -51.23 64.86
CA SER A 732 60.65 -51.89 64.95
C SER A 732 60.94 -52.48 66.34
N GLN A 733 60.18 -53.51 66.75
CA GLN A 733 60.65 -54.37 67.86
C GLN A 733 61.69 -55.39 67.35
N THR A 734 62.98 -55.07 67.46
CA THR A 734 64.05 -56.06 67.22
C THR A 734 64.30 -56.91 68.47
N SER A 735 63.97 -58.21 68.41
CA SER A 735 64.47 -59.24 69.34
C SER A 735 65.80 -59.80 68.82
N SER A 736 66.90 -59.59 69.53
CA SER A 736 68.23 -60.17 69.21
C SER A 736 68.37 -61.61 69.72
N TYR A 737 68.77 -62.56 68.87
CA TYR A 737 69.16 -63.93 69.26
C TYR A 737 70.66 -64.15 69.04
N GLN A 738 71.38 -64.63 70.08
CA GLN A 738 72.77 -65.12 69.99
C GLN A 738 72.78 -66.61 69.63
N LEU A 739 73.57 -66.99 68.61
CA LEU A 739 73.78 -68.40 68.21
C LEU A 739 75.17 -68.87 68.66
N TYR A 740 75.23 -69.92 69.49
CA TYR A 740 76.47 -70.58 69.93
C TYR A 740 76.72 -71.84 69.08
N LEU A 741 77.92 -72.00 68.51
CA LEU A 741 78.40 -73.22 67.82
C LEU A 741 79.50 -73.92 68.65
N PRO A 742 79.44 -75.25 68.86
CA PRO A 742 80.43 -75.99 69.66
C PRO A 742 81.59 -76.64 68.86
N VAL A 743 82.82 -76.42 69.36
CA VAL A 743 83.98 -77.33 69.69
C VAL A 743 84.59 -78.20 68.55
N ILE A 744 85.91 -78.35 68.35
CA ILE A 744 86.89 -79.21 69.08
C ILE A 744 88.36 -78.87 68.70
N LEU A 745 89.25 -78.93 69.70
CA LEU A 745 90.72 -78.81 69.68
C LEU A 745 91.43 -80.11 69.23
N SER A 746 92.62 -80.03 68.63
CA SER A 746 93.63 -81.12 68.66
C SER A 746 94.89 -80.68 69.43
N PRO A 747 95.63 -81.61 70.06
CA PRO A 747 96.77 -81.32 70.93
C PRO A 747 98.11 -81.24 70.16
N GLU A 748 99.11 -80.65 70.83
CA GLU A 748 100.46 -80.21 70.41
C GLU A 748 101.25 -81.01 69.34
N SER A 749 101.80 -80.29 68.36
CA SER A 749 103.24 -80.20 68.03
C SER A 749 103.53 -79.01 67.12
#